data_AF-A0A931V776-F1
#
_entry.id   AF-A0A931V776-F1
#
_cell.length_a   1.000
_cell.length_b   1.000
_cell.length_c   1.000
_cell.angle_alpha   90.00
_cell.angle_beta   90.00
_cell.angle_gamma   90.00
#
_symmetry.space_group_name_H-M   'P 1'
#
loop_
_entity.id
_entity.type
_entity.pdbx_description
1 polymer ?
#
loop_
_entity_poly.entity_id
_entity_poly.type
_entity_poly.pdbx_seq_one_letter_code
_entity_poly.pdbx_strand_id
1 'polypeptide(L)'
;MRRASPLSLASLASLVLLTACASGGEADGRPTPSDATSDSGTDGATGTDATGTDATADAPTDWPTDGTDAPGDSPTPDAKPLDPIAESLVGADVPSPRVGMFYLVWHAPPATAMRAIAAKGATTTVEDVLRSGGTKKLADVLQSSGLEGEAMAFHYHVRPKLGFYCIYRARPGETGHVADCPDIEKTLTAHAAQLVAAGVDHVVLDATNLTGIDRAGDLLQLRPTEVLFEEWAKLRAKGIKTPQIAVWHAIPSGSTQWKGYEKLYQDPAYDGLVLRDKKSGKKVFFIVDPPDSGRFPDASIVSALNADGFLVQRMWTIDKTDASIDRWAFMSWCKDGGKITTSVVGAPPCNQPHTIKSALGTAIAVAPSFQTGYASLPFGGAGRLTGLTFRRQWATAFAVKPEWVFISGWNEFTAQPQPNPYGSDPFARSVGLEEDPTGSRLFVDTFGAELGRDIEPTEEYGDAYYELTRSCVRVFKANAKTGAGGCGDPSESCCDTTEQWSNVWTLFHAGVNDTLLTTSRAERDALVAAGGWREVCSRYGTPTVFCMSGGESRTPAGPFLAFSEPAAGRKPLHRCLAGSAHFYSLDPSCEGQKTESVLVYVADKPSSETPRRAKRCYRPATGEHFVALGFACPSGSNDEGTLGWVR
;
A
#
# COMPACT_ATOMS: atom_id res chain seq x y z
N MET A 1 -23.56 -35.70 -29.21
CA MET A 1 -24.45 -35.07 -28.21
C MET A 1 -24.21 -35.71 -26.84
N ARG A 2 -23.48 -35.03 -25.96
CA ARG A 2 -23.54 -35.10 -24.48
C ARG A 2 -22.59 -34.01 -24.00
N ARG A 3 -23.17 -32.95 -23.43
CA ARG A 3 -22.47 -31.74 -22.96
C ARG A 3 -21.62 -32.09 -21.74
N ALA A 4 -20.36 -31.63 -21.72
CA ALA A 4 -19.53 -31.61 -20.53
C ALA A 4 -20.00 -30.48 -19.59
N SER A 5 -20.22 -30.81 -18.32
CA SER A 5 -20.63 -29.88 -17.27
C SER A 5 -19.44 -29.02 -16.80
N PRO A 6 -19.65 -27.74 -16.44
CA PRO A 6 -18.60 -26.89 -15.89
C PRO A 6 -18.26 -27.30 -14.45
N LEU A 7 -16.96 -27.41 -14.14
CA LEU A 7 -16.46 -27.55 -12.77
C LEU A 7 -16.86 -26.33 -11.94
N SER A 8 -17.38 -26.59 -10.74
CA SER A 8 -17.89 -25.60 -9.79
C SER A 8 -16.76 -24.77 -9.17
N LEU A 9 -16.94 -23.45 -9.11
CA LEU A 9 -16.08 -22.45 -8.44
C LEU A 9 -15.85 -22.71 -6.92
N ALA A 10 -16.51 -23.68 -6.30
CA ALA A 10 -16.46 -23.88 -4.85
C ALA A 10 -15.09 -24.33 -4.30
N SER A 11 -14.24 -24.98 -5.09
CA SER A 11 -12.96 -25.51 -4.58
C SER A 11 -11.82 -24.48 -4.47
N LEU A 12 -11.94 -23.30 -5.11
CA LEU A 12 -11.02 -22.18 -4.86
C LEU A 12 -11.50 -21.27 -3.73
N ALA A 13 -12.82 -21.15 -3.52
CA ALA A 13 -13.40 -20.31 -2.48
C ALA A 13 -13.13 -20.83 -1.05
N SER A 14 -12.99 -22.15 -0.86
CA SER A 14 -12.69 -22.74 0.45
C SER A 14 -11.23 -22.65 0.88
N LEU A 15 -10.30 -22.22 0.00
CA LEU A 15 -8.86 -22.21 0.31
C LEU A 15 -8.35 -20.87 0.91
N VAL A 16 -9.18 -19.82 0.90
CA VAL A 16 -8.82 -18.45 1.36
C VAL A 16 -9.65 -18.01 2.59
N LEU A 17 -10.62 -18.82 3.04
CA LEU A 17 -11.65 -18.37 3.99
C LEU A 17 -11.28 -18.38 5.49
N LEU A 18 -10.02 -18.57 5.88
CA LEU A 18 -9.63 -18.64 7.30
C LEU A 18 -8.33 -17.90 7.56
N THR A 19 -8.41 -16.58 7.73
CA THR A 19 -7.64 -15.76 8.71
C THR A 19 -7.96 -14.27 8.52
N ALA A 20 -9.20 -13.89 8.84
CA ALA A 20 -9.58 -12.49 9.04
C ALA A 20 -10.65 -12.39 10.12
N CYS A 21 -10.41 -12.99 11.30
CA CYS A 21 -11.17 -12.76 12.52
C CYS A 21 -10.26 -12.99 13.73
N ALA A 22 -9.73 -11.92 14.29
CA ALA A 22 -9.34 -11.89 15.70
C ALA A 22 -10.12 -10.74 16.35
N SER A 23 -11.36 -11.04 16.75
CA SER A 23 -12.10 -10.22 17.69
C SER A 23 -11.39 -10.31 19.04
N GLY A 24 -10.86 -9.19 19.50
CA GLY A 24 -10.38 -9.05 20.88
C GLY A 24 -11.53 -9.30 21.85
N GLY A 25 -11.34 -10.26 22.74
CA GLY A 25 -12.23 -10.48 23.88
C GLY A 25 -11.95 -9.45 24.97
N GLU A 26 -13.01 -8.81 25.43
CA GLU A 26 -13.06 -8.02 26.66
C GLU A 26 -12.57 -8.84 27.86
N ALA A 27 -11.73 -8.22 28.68
CA ALA A 27 -11.55 -8.60 30.07
C ALA A 27 -11.58 -7.31 30.90
N ASP A 28 -12.69 -7.13 31.60
CA ASP A 28 -12.89 -6.17 32.68
C ASP A 28 -11.75 -6.21 33.70
N GLY A 29 -11.26 -5.03 34.05
CA GLY A 29 -10.26 -4.87 35.10
C GLY A 29 -10.06 -3.40 35.46
N ARG A 30 -10.97 -2.83 36.26
CA ARG A 30 -10.71 -1.60 37.01
C ARG A 30 -9.42 -1.74 37.81
N PRO A 31 -8.64 -0.65 37.92
CA PRO A 31 -8.29 -0.21 39.26
C PRO A 31 -8.56 1.28 39.47
N THR A 32 -9.11 1.58 40.64
CA THR A 32 -9.23 2.90 41.26
C THR A 32 -7.86 3.49 41.64
N PRO A 33 -7.76 4.82 41.81
CA PRO A 33 -6.51 5.56 41.85
C PRO A 33 -5.84 5.56 43.23
N SER A 34 -4.52 5.70 43.26
CA SER A 34 -3.77 6.06 44.47
C SER A 34 -2.81 7.22 44.18
N ASP A 35 -2.93 8.23 45.02
CA ASP A 35 -2.16 9.47 45.09
C ASP A 35 -0.64 9.27 45.20
N ALA A 36 0.12 10.21 44.62
CA ALA A 36 1.33 10.80 45.22
C ALA A 36 1.81 12.03 44.43
N THR A 37 1.34 13.19 44.88
CA THR A 37 2.03 14.49 45.07
C THR A 37 3.38 14.82 44.39
N SER A 38 3.35 16.02 43.78
CA SER A 38 4.33 17.14 43.82
C SER A 38 5.75 16.94 43.29
N ASP A 39 6.12 17.72 42.25
CA ASP A 39 6.98 18.89 42.49
C ASP A 39 6.81 19.97 41.41
N SER A 40 7.01 21.21 41.83
CA SER A 40 6.73 22.47 41.12
C SER A 40 8.01 23.30 40.96
N GLY A 41 8.16 23.98 39.81
CA GLY A 41 9.11 25.08 39.59
C GLY A 41 9.16 25.43 38.10
N THR A 42 8.29 26.33 37.60
CA THR A 42 8.49 27.78 37.39
C THR A 42 9.69 28.17 36.51
N ASP A 43 9.38 28.71 35.32
CA ASP A 43 9.84 29.98 34.72
C ASP A 43 9.70 29.83 33.18
N GLY A 44 9.11 30.71 32.38
CA GLY A 44 8.72 32.12 32.53
C GLY A 44 9.10 32.86 31.24
N ALA A 45 8.18 33.67 30.69
CA ALA A 45 8.31 34.68 29.62
C ALA A 45 8.31 34.18 28.15
N THR A 46 7.32 34.44 27.27
CA THR A 46 6.68 35.68 26.73
C THR A 46 7.47 36.43 25.65
N GLY A 47 6.81 36.69 24.51
CA GLY A 47 7.16 37.71 23.50
C GLY A 47 6.75 37.27 22.07
N THR A 48 5.50 37.50 21.62
CA THR A 48 4.94 38.66 20.90
C THR A 48 5.50 38.93 19.49
N ASP A 49 4.59 38.81 18.52
CA ASP A 49 4.32 39.63 17.33
C ASP A 49 5.42 39.97 16.31
N ALA A 50 5.17 39.60 15.05
CA ALA A 50 5.46 40.46 13.90
C ALA A 50 4.48 40.19 12.74
N THR A 51 3.85 41.27 12.31
CA THR A 51 2.87 41.46 11.23
C THR A 51 3.51 41.70 9.86
N GLY A 52 2.77 41.43 8.78
CA GLY A 52 2.92 42.02 7.43
C GLY A 52 3.77 41.18 6.46
N THR A 53 3.43 41.01 5.18
CA THR A 53 2.69 41.84 4.22
C THR A 53 2.32 41.03 2.97
N ASP A 54 1.21 41.40 2.35
CA ASP A 54 0.80 41.04 0.99
C ASP A 54 1.88 41.33 -0.07
N ALA A 55 1.99 40.45 -1.07
CA ALA A 55 2.27 40.83 -2.46
C ALA A 55 1.84 39.72 -3.44
N THR A 56 0.97 40.12 -4.34
CA THR A 56 0.47 39.44 -5.54
C THR A 56 1.56 39.12 -6.58
N ALA A 57 1.40 38.01 -7.29
CA ALA A 57 1.34 37.91 -8.77
C ALA A 57 2.09 36.70 -9.36
N ASP A 58 1.32 35.98 -10.19
CA ASP A 58 1.68 35.29 -11.44
C ASP A 58 2.62 34.07 -11.46
N ALA A 59 2.02 32.95 -11.89
CA ALA A 59 2.69 31.77 -12.43
C ALA A 59 3.39 32.06 -13.77
N PRO A 60 4.26 31.17 -14.25
CA PRO A 60 3.75 30.21 -15.24
C PRO A 60 4.32 28.78 -15.16
N THR A 61 3.49 27.89 -15.69
CA THR A 61 3.74 26.52 -16.16
C THR A 61 4.76 26.48 -17.31
N ASP A 62 5.66 25.48 -17.31
CA ASP A 62 5.98 24.59 -18.45
C ASP A 62 7.27 23.79 -18.18
N TRP A 63 7.20 22.46 -18.32
CA TRP A 63 8.37 21.57 -18.37
C TRP A 63 8.68 21.25 -19.84
N PRO A 64 9.86 21.59 -20.39
CA PRO A 64 10.21 21.20 -21.76
C PRO A 64 11.00 19.88 -21.79
N THR A 65 10.69 19.07 -22.81
CA THR A 65 11.39 17.86 -23.25
C THR A 65 12.44 18.16 -24.33
N ASP A 66 13.55 17.42 -24.26
CA ASP A 66 14.60 17.06 -25.26
C ASP A 66 15.38 18.10 -26.10
N GLY A 67 16.70 17.87 -26.22
CA GLY A 67 17.57 18.40 -27.29
C GLY A 67 19.09 18.31 -27.00
N THR A 68 19.86 17.80 -27.97
CA THR A 68 21.26 17.34 -27.91
C THR A 68 22.37 18.39 -28.18
N ASP A 69 23.62 17.98 -27.85
CA ASP A 69 24.96 18.35 -28.38
C ASP A 69 25.91 19.31 -27.60
N ALA A 70 27.20 18.92 -27.57
CA ALA A 70 28.33 19.30 -26.70
C ALA A 70 29.32 20.32 -27.33
N PRO A 71 30.58 20.54 -26.85
CA PRO A 71 31.17 20.61 -25.50
C PRO A 71 31.92 21.96 -25.22
N GLY A 72 32.23 22.27 -23.95
CA GLY A 72 33.12 23.38 -23.58
C GLY A 72 33.71 23.22 -22.17
N ASP A 73 35.03 23.04 -22.10
CA ASP A 73 35.81 22.83 -20.88
C ASP A 73 35.89 24.08 -19.98
N SER A 74 35.52 23.92 -18.71
CA SER A 74 36.02 24.67 -17.54
C SER A 74 35.63 23.92 -16.25
N PRO A 75 36.46 23.90 -15.19
CA PRO A 75 36.41 22.85 -14.16
C PRO A 75 35.30 23.10 -13.12
N THR A 76 34.30 22.22 -13.10
CA THR A 76 33.16 22.21 -12.16
C THR A 76 33.51 21.57 -10.81
N PRO A 77 33.01 22.07 -9.67
CA PRO A 77 32.81 21.29 -8.46
C PRO A 77 31.40 20.64 -8.46
N ASP A 78 31.03 19.95 -9.53
CA ASP A 78 29.83 19.10 -9.57
C ASP A 78 30.25 17.66 -9.38
N ALA A 79 30.41 17.25 -8.12
CA ALA A 79 30.38 15.83 -7.81
C ALA A 79 28.96 15.34 -8.12
N LYS A 80 28.77 14.70 -9.28
CA LYS A 80 27.60 13.84 -9.55
C LYS A 80 27.30 13.04 -8.27
N PRO A 81 26.03 12.91 -7.84
CA PRO A 81 25.68 11.99 -6.76
C PRO A 81 26.31 10.64 -7.06
N LEU A 82 27.10 10.12 -6.12
CA LEU A 82 27.72 8.80 -6.23
C LEU A 82 26.60 7.80 -6.57
N ASP A 83 26.61 7.25 -7.79
CA ASP A 83 25.72 6.14 -8.14
C ASP A 83 26.17 4.91 -7.33
N PRO A 84 25.48 4.56 -6.23
CA PRO A 84 25.96 3.53 -5.32
C PRO A 84 25.73 2.10 -5.86
N ILE A 85 25.34 1.95 -7.14
CA ILE A 85 24.79 0.72 -7.74
C ILE A 85 25.83 0.01 -8.66
N ALA A 86 27.12 0.28 -8.47
CA ALA A 86 28.16 -0.41 -9.23
C ALA A 86 28.49 -1.84 -8.73
N GLU A 87 27.84 -2.28 -7.65
CA GLU A 87 28.23 -3.46 -6.87
C GLU A 87 27.93 -4.81 -7.55
N SER A 88 28.61 -5.89 -7.11
CA SER A 88 28.37 -7.26 -7.58
C SER A 88 27.00 -7.76 -7.13
N LEU A 89 26.28 -8.47 -8.01
CA LEU A 89 24.97 -9.10 -7.74
C LEU A 89 25.02 -10.64 -7.86
N VAL A 90 26.21 -11.21 -7.66
CA VAL A 90 26.47 -12.65 -7.82
C VAL A 90 27.07 -13.22 -6.54
N GLY A 91 26.63 -14.41 -6.16
CA GLY A 91 27.20 -15.16 -5.05
C GLY A 91 26.95 -14.52 -3.68
N ALA A 92 27.86 -14.79 -2.74
CA ALA A 92 27.81 -14.25 -1.38
C ALA A 92 28.38 -12.83 -1.28
N ASP A 93 29.03 -12.34 -2.33
CA ASP A 93 29.83 -11.10 -2.32
C ASP A 93 29.02 -9.80 -2.47
N VAL A 94 27.70 -9.91 -2.63
CA VAL A 94 26.83 -8.73 -2.68
C VAL A 94 26.98 -7.93 -1.37
N PRO A 95 27.30 -6.63 -1.42
CA PRO A 95 27.61 -5.84 -0.23
C PRO A 95 26.46 -5.71 0.75
N SER A 96 26.80 -5.31 1.98
CA SER A 96 25.84 -4.99 3.03
C SER A 96 25.85 -3.47 3.26
N PRO A 97 24.71 -2.87 3.67
CA PRO A 97 23.41 -3.50 3.88
C PRO A 97 22.72 -3.86 2.56
N ARG A 98 21.76 -4.80 2.63
CA ARG A 98 21.07 -5.34 1.45
C ARG A 98 19.66 -4.77 1.34
N VAL A 99 19.21 -4.53 0.12
CA VAL A 99 17.85 -4.15 -0.23
C VAL A 99 17.20 -5.29 -1.01
N GLY A 100 16.16 -5.88 -0.42
CA GLY A 100 15.30 -6.88 -1.05
C GLY A 100 13.98 -6.28 -1.48
N MET A 101 13.33 -6.88 -2.48
CA MET A 101 12.01 -6.45 -2.92
C MET A 101 11.09 -7.63 -3.18
N PHE A 102 9.85 -7.54 -2.72
CA PHE A 102 8.80 -8.50 -3.08
C PHE A 102 8.50 -8.43 -4.59
N TYR A 103 8.27 -9.59 -5.21
CA TYR A 103 7.99 -9.68 -6.63
C TYR A 103 6.87 -10.69 -6.90
N LEU A 104 5.78 -10.22 -7.52
CA LEU A 104 4.61 -11.03 -7.84
C LEU A 104 4.76 -11.67 -9.23
N VAL A 105 4.48 -12.97 -9.30
CA VAL A 105 4.54 -13.75 -10.56
C VAL A 105 3.16 -14.21 -11.07
N TRP A 106 2.08 -13.82 -10.38
CA TRP A 106 0.72 -14.34 -10.54
C TRP A 106 -0.10 -13.66 -11.65
N HIS A 107 0.58 -13.17 -12.69
CA HIS A 107 -0.02 -12.33 -13.71
C HIS A 107 -0.66 -13.10 -14.86
N ALA A 108 -0.35 -14.38 -15.04
CA ALA A 108 -0.74 -15.12 -16.26
C ALA A 108 -2.26 -15.21 -16.49
N PRO A 109 -3.09 -15.60 -15.50
CA PRO A 109 -4.54 -15.57 -15.67
C PRO A 109 -5.11 -14.15 -15.93
N PRO A 110 -4.86 -13.12 -15.08
CA PRO A 110 -5.45 -11.81 -15.30
C PRO A 110 -4.93 -11.14 -16.58
N ALA A 111 -3.65 -11.27 -16.94
CA ALA A 111 -3.11 -10.69 -18.18
C ALA A 111 -3.72 -11.33 -19.44
N THR A 112 -3.98 -12.64 -19.40
CA THR A 112 -4.67 -13.34 -20.49
C THR A 112 -6.09 -12.82 -20.66
N ALA A 113 -6.83 -12.64 -19.57
CA ALA A 113 -8.17 -12.06 -19.60
C ALA A 113 -8.15 -10.61 -20.13
N MET A 114 -7.22 -9.77 -19.66
CA MET A 114 -7.10 -8.38 -20.14
C MET A 114 -6.78 -8.30 -21.62
N ARG A 115 -5.93 -9.20 -22.15
CA ARG A 115 -5.67 -9.29 -23.60
C ARG A 115 -6.92 -9.69 -24.39
N ALA A 116 -7.73 -10.61 -23.87
CA ALA A 116 -8.98 -11.01 -24.50
C ALA A 116 -10.04 -9.88 -24.51
N ILE A 117 -10.05 -9.04 -23.46
CA ILE A 117 -10.88 -7.82 -23.40
C ILE A 117 -10.37 -6.78 -24.41
N ALA A 118 -9.06 -6.53 -24.42
CA ALA A 118 -8.42 -5.57 -25.33
C ALA A 118 -8.71 -5.87 -26.81
N ALA A 119 -8.77 -7.15 -27.18
CA ALA A 119 -9.10 -7.58 -28.54
C ALA A 119 -10.54 -7.23 -28.97
N LYS A 120 -11.43 -6.90 -28.01
CA LYS A 120 -12.85 -6.58 -28.25
C LYS A 120 -13.20 -5.12 -27.94
N GLY A 121 -12.29 -4.36 -27.35
CA GLY A 121 -12.54 -2.98 -26.92
C GLY A 121 -11.53 -2.49 -25.88
N ALA A 122 -11.89 -1.44 -25.15
CA ALA A 122 -11.01 -0.86 -24.13
C ALA A 122 -11.02 -1.69 -22.84
N THR A 123 -9.84 -1.88 -22.24
CA THR A 123 -9.67 -2.47 -20.92
C THR A 123 -10.01 -1.47 -19.80
N THR A 124 -10.57 -1.98 -18.71
CA THR A 124 -10.89 -1.21 -17.50
C THR A 124 -10.14 -1.81 -16.30
N THR A 125 -9.48 -0.98 -15.49
CA THR A 125 -8.86 -1.35 -14.20
C THR A 125 -9.73 -0.92 -13.03
N VAL A 126 -9.40 -1.34 -11.80
CA VAL A 126 -10.10 -0.83 -10.60
C VAL A 126 -9.92 0.68 -10.45
N GLU A 127 -8.74 1.22 -10.75
CA GLU A 127 -8.52 2.68 -10.74
C GLU A 127 -9.47 3.40 -11.72
N ASP A 128 -9.70 2.87 -12.92
CA ASP A 128 -10.66 3.49 -13.86
C ASP A 128 -12.06 3.54 -13.30
N VAL A 129 -12.46 2.48 -12.58
CA VAL A 129 -13.77 2.42 -11.94
C VAL A 129 -13.88 3.52 -10.89
N LEU A 130 -12.86 3.69 -10.05
CA LEU A 130 -12.81 4.76 -9.05
C LEU A 130 -12.84 6.15 -9.70
N ARG A 131 -11.99 6.39 -10.71
CA ARG A 131 -11.93 7.65 -11.46
C ARG A 131 -13.20 7.99 -12.23
N SER A 132 -14.05 7.00 -12.49
CA SER A 132 -15.32 7.20 -13.20
C SER A 132 -16.40 7.90 -12.37
N GLY A 133 -16.24 7.97 -11.04
CA GLY A 133 -17.29 8.51 -10.16
C GLY A 133 -18.61 7.75 -10.23
N GLY A 134 -18.55 6.46 -10.57
CA GLY A 134 -19.69 5.55 -10.63
C GLY A 134 -20.27 5.31 -12.03
N THR A 135 -19.73 5.92 -13.09
CA THR A 135 -20.17 5.64 -14.48
C THR A 135 -19.65 4.31 -15.00
N LYS A 136 -18.53 3.82 -14.47
CA LYS A 136 -18.06 2.43 -14.61
C LYS A 136 -18.34 1.67 -13.32
N LYS A 137 -18.44 0.35 -13.42
CA LYS A 137 -18.66 -0.57 -12.30
C LYS A 137 -17.50 -1.55 -12.18
N LEU A 138 -17.28 -2.09 -10.98
CA LEU A 138 -16.25 -3.11 -10.78
C LEU A 138 -16.50 -4.36 -11.65
N ALA A 139 -17.75 -4.66 -11.96
CA ALA A 139 -18.11 -5.69 -12.94
C ALA A 139 -17.48 -5.47 -14.33
N ASP A 140 -17.21 -4.23 -14.74
CA ASP A 140 -16.67 -3.90 -16.07
C ASP A 140 -15.21 -4.33 -16.25
N VAL A 141 -14.50 -4.62 -15.15
CA VAL A 141 -13.11 -5.09 -15.20
C VAL A 141 -13.05 -6.51 -15.78
N LEU A 142 -13.95 -7.41 -15.38
CA LEU A 142 -13.92 -8.83 -15.80
C LEU A 142 -15.30 -9.48 -16.01
N GLN A 143 -16.28 -9.18 -15.15
CA GLN A 143 -17.58 -9.85 -15.12
C GLN A 143 -18.42 -9.54 -16.35
N SER A 144 -18.50 -8.28 -16.77
CA SER A 144 -19.23 -7.85 -17.97
C SER A 144 -18.73 -8.53 -19.25
N SER A 145 -17.46 -8.98 -19.26
CA SER A 145 -16.86 -9.73 -20.38
C SER A 145 -16.94 -11.25 -20.20
N GLY A 146 -17.45 -11.75 -19.08
CA GLY A 146 -17.53 -13.19 -18.77
C GLY A 146 -16.17 -13.84 -18.47
N LEU A 147 -15.13 -13.05 -18.15
CA LEU A 147 -13.75 -13.51 -18.03
C LEU A 147 -13.25 -13.61 -16.57
N GLU A 148 -14.12 -13.38 -15.58
CA GLU A 148 -13.74 -13.45 -14.17
C GLU A 148 -13.17 -14.82 -13.78
N GLY A 149 -13.77 -15.92 -14.27
CA GLY A 149 -13.26 -17.27 -14.00
C GLY A 149 -11.91 -17.55 -14.67
N GLU A 150 -11.69 -17.05 -15.89
CA GLU A 150 -10.43 -17.20 -16.62
C GLU A 150 -9.29 -16.40 -15.95
N ALA A 151 -9.60 -15.20 -15.47
CA ALA A 151 -8.69 -14.38 -14.67
C ALA A 151 -8.45 -14.94 -13.25
N MET A 152 -9.11 -16.04 -12.88
CA MET A 152 -9.15 -16.55 -11.50
C MET A 152 -9.53 -15.46 -10.49
N ALA A 153 -10.44 -14.57 -10.87
CA ALA A 153 -10.89 -13.38 -10.13
C ALA A 153 -9.80 -12.36 -9.75
N PHE A 154 -8.59 -12.44 -10.31
CA PHE A 154 -7.56 -11.41 -10.12
C PHE A 154 -7.89 -10.18 -10.98
N HIS A 155 -8.11 -9.04 -10.33
CA HIS A 155 -8.42 -7.77 -11.00
C HIS A 155 -7.17 -6.90 -11.05
N TYR A 156 -6.83 -6.36 -12.22
CA TYR A 156 -5.79 -5.31 -12.29
C TYR A 156 -6.31 -4.02 -11.66
N HIS A 157 -5.57 -3.51 -10.68
CA HIS A 157 -5.92 -2.27 -10.00
C HIS A 157 -5.43 -1.02 -10.73
N VAL A 158 -4.34 -1.14 -11.48
CA VAL A 158 -3.66 -0.06 -12.20
C VAL A 158 -3.19 -0.54 -13.57
N ARG A 159 -2.73 0.38 -14.44
CA ARG A 159 -2.11 0.07 -15.73
C ARG A 159 -0.58 0.15 -15.63
N PRO A 160 0.13 -0.98 -15.69
CA PRO A 160 1.60 -0.96 -15.77
C PRO A 160 2.03 -0.27 -17.07
N LYS A 161 3.12 0.52 -17.05
CA LYS A 161 3.64 1.15 -18.28
C LYS A 161 4.10 0.13 -19.33
N LEU A 162 4.45 -1.08 -18.91
CA LEU A 162 4.78 -2.20 -19.79
C LEU A 162 3.54 -2.91 -20.36
N GLY A 163 2.34 -2.45 -20.01
CA GLY A 163 1.07 -3.09 -20.35
C GLY A 163 0.71 -4.23 -19.40
N PHE A 164 -0.45 -4.87 -19.63
CA PHE A 164 -0.86 -6.05 -18.88
C PHE A 164 -0.02 -7.27 -19.31
N TYR A 165 1.18 -7.39 -18.74
CA TYR A 165 2.12 -8.44 -19.05
C TYR A 165 1.95 -9.67 -18.15
N CYS A 166 2.52 -10.79 -18.57
CA CYS A 166 2.76 -11.95 -17.72
C CYS A 166 4.06 -12.63 -18.12
N ILE A 167 4.58 -13.51 -17.26
CA ILE A 167 5.87 -14.21 -17.49
C ILE A 167 5.69 -15.73 -17.53
N TYR A 168 4.64 -16.19 -18.20
CA TYR A 168 4.34 -17.61 -18.36
C TYR A 168 4.59 -18.05 -19.81
N ARG A 169 5.25 -19.19 -19.98
CA ARG A 169 5.29 -19.96 -21.23
C ARG A 169 5.25 -21.45 -20.90
N ALA A 170 4.69 -22.27 -21.78
CA ALA A 170 4.74 -23.71 -21.61
C ALA A 170 6.18 -24.24 -21.51
N ARG A 171 6.38 -25.36 -20.81
CA ARG A 171 7.67 -26.07 -20.86
C ARG A 171 7.82 -26.72 -22.25
N PRO A 172 9.06 -26.92 -22.75
CA PRO A 172 9.28 -27.58 -24.04
C PRO A 172 8.60 -28.97 -24.09
N GLY A 173 7.76 -29.18 -25.10
CA GLY A 173 7.04 -30.45 -25.30
C GLY A 173 5.76 -30.61 -24.46
N GLU A 174 5.40 -29.64 -23.61
CA GLU A 174 4.16 -29.64 -22.85
C GLU A 174 3.08 -28.77 -23.51
N THR A 175 1.81 -29.08 -23.24
CA THR A 175 0.70 -28.17 -23.55
C THR A 175 0.51 -27.20 -22.39
N GLY A 176 0.66 -25.90 -22.65
CA GLY A 176 0.48 -24.86 -21.64
C GLY A 176 -0.94 -24.79 -21.06
N HIS A 177 -1.03 -24.33 -19.81
CA HIS A 177 -2.32 -24.08 -19.12
C HIS A 177 -3.07 -22.86 -19.68
N VAL A 178 -2.32 -21.92 -20.26
CA VAL A 178 -2.76 -20.76 -21.03
C VAL A 178 -1.78 -20.58 -22.20
N ALA A 179 -2.12 -19.71 -23.15
CA ALA A 179 -1.19 -19.33 -24.21
C ALA A 179 0.05 -18.63 -23.63
N ASP A 180 1.20 -18.84 -24.26
CA ASP A 180 2.44 -18.18 -23.89
C ASP A 180 2.25 -16.65 -23.86
N CYS A 181 2.77 -16.03 -22.82
CA CYS A 181 2.74 -14.59 -22.68
C CYS A 181 3.60 -13.96 -23.78
N PRO A 182 3.11 -12.90 -24.46
CA PRO A 182 3.94 -12.14 -25.38
C PRO A 182 5.02 -11.36 -24.60
N ASP A 183 6.09 -10.97 -25.29
CA ASP A 183 7.08 -10.00 -24.79
C ASP A 183 7.74 -10.32 -23.44
N ILE A 184 7.87 -11.60 -23.07
CA ILE A 184 8.50 -12.04 -21.82
C ILE A 184 9.94 -11.51 -21.72
N GLU A 185 10.75 -11.66 -22.78
CA GLU A 185 12.15 -11.18 -22.79
C GLU A 185 12.22 -9.66 -22.58
N LYS A 186 11.36 -8.89 -23.27
CA LYS A 186 11.29 -7.43 -23.14
C LYS A 186 10.91 -7.03 -21.71
N THR A 187 9.87 -7.65 -21.16
CA THR A 187 9.38 -7.40 -19.80
C THR A 187 10.47 -7.68 -18.76
N LEU A 188 11.08 -8.86 -18.81
CA LEU A 188 12.07 -9.27 -17.82
C LEU A 188 13.41 -8.56 -17.97
N THR A 189 13.76 -8.09 -19.17
CA THR A 189 14.89 -7.18 -19.39
C THR A 189 14.64 -5.82 -18.76
N ALA A 190 13.45 -5.25 -18.96
CA ALA A 190 13.06 -3.97 -18.36
C ALA A 190 13.06 -4.04 -16.82
N HIS A 191 12.47 -5.09 -16.25
CA HIS A 191 12.47 -5.30 -14.79
C HIS A 191 13.88 -5.45 -14.25
N ALA A 192 14.75 -6.25 -14.88
CA ALA A 192 16.14 -6.39 -14.44
C ALA A 192 16.86 -5.04 -14.44
N ALA A 193 16.75 -4.27 -15.53
CA ALA A 193 17.37 -2.96 -15.64
C ALA A 193 16.86 -1.99 -14.56
N GLN A 194 15.54 -1.92 -14.36
CA GLN A 194 14.93 -1.00 -13.40
C GLN A 194 15.25 -1.37 -11.95
N LEU A 195 15.16 -2.65 -11.59
CA LEU A 195 15.47 -3.13 -10.24
C LEU A 195 16.94 -2.91 -9.89
N VAL A 196 17.86 -3.23 -10.83
CA VAL A 196 19.28 -2.93 -10.66
C VAL A 196 19.47 -1.43 -10.51
N ALA A 197 18.94 -0.60 -11.41
CA ALA A 197 19.07 0.86 -11.34
C ALA A 197 18.39 1.51 -10.11
N ALA A 198 17.58 0.75 -9.36
CA ALA A 198 17.04 1.15 -8.07
C ALA A 198 17.86 0.66 -6.86
N GLY A 199 18.96 -0.03 -7.09
CA GLY A 199 19.80 -0.56 -6.02
C GLY A 199 19.20 -1.77 -5.31
N VAL A 200 18.25 -2.46 -5.94
CA VAL A 200 17.66 -3.70 -5.43
C VAL A 200 18.65 -4.85 -5.66
N ASP A 201 19.09 -5.45 -4.56
CA ASP A 201 20.12 -6.48 -4.57
C ASP A 201 19.52 -7.87 -4.85
N HIS A 202 18.27 -8.08 -4.44
CA HIS A 202 17.54 -9.33 -4.65
C HIS A 202 16.03 -9.13 -4.71
N VAL A 203 15.35 -10.03 -5.39
CA VAL A 203 13.89 -10.17 -5.35
C VAL A 203 13.49 -11.42 -4.57
N VAL A 204 12.37 -11.34 -3.86
CA VAL A 204 11.73 -12.48 -3.21
C VAL A 204 10.40 -12.74 -3.90
N LEU A 205 10.31 -13.88 -4.59
CA LEU A 205 9.16 -14.25 -5.40
C LEU A 205 8.02 -14.76 -4.52
N ASP A 206 6.81 -14.31 -4.81
CA ASP A 206 5.60 -14.78 -4.15
C ASP A 206 5.23 -16.20 -4.58
N ALA A 207 5.35 -17.14 -3.64
CA ALA A 207 4.82 -18.49 -3.74
C ALA A 207 4.04 -18.89 -2.47
N THR A 208 3.31 -17.96 -1.84
CA THR A 208 2.85 -18.14 -0.46
C THR A 208 1.54 -18.92 -0.28
N ASN A 209 0.70 -19.03 -1.32
CA ASN A 209 -0.68 -19.52 -1.12
C ASN A 209 -0.93 -20.95 -1.59
N LEU A 210 -0.12 -21.44 -2.53
CA LEU A 210 -0.27 -22.74 -3.15
C LEU A 210 0.90 -23.62 -2.71
N THR A 211 0.61 -24.91 -2.50
CA THR A 211 1.56 -25.86 -1.88
C THR A 211 1.80 -27.07 -2.76
N GLY A 212 1.01 -27.23 -3.82
CA GLY A 212 1.04 -28.34 -4.75
C GLY A 212 1.38 -27.88 -6.17
N ILE A 213 1.68 -28.86 -7.03
CA ILE A 213 1.97 -28.65 -8.46
C ILE A 213 0.73 -28.87 -9.34
N ASP A 214 -0.45 -28.58 -8.80
CA ASP A 214 -1.67 -28.61 -9.60
C ASP A 214 -1.69 -27.45 -10.61
N ARG A 215 -2.74 -27.37 -11.43
CA ARG A 215 -2.87 -26.32 -12.44
C ARG A 215 -2.66 -24.91 -11.85
N ALA A 216 -3.20 -24.64 -10.67
CA ALA A 216 -3.08 -23.32 -10.05
C ALA A 216 -1.64 -23.07 -9.58
N GLY A 217 -1.04 -24.04 -8.87
CA GLY A 217 0.32 -23.93 -8.37
C GLY A 217 1.34 -23.75 -9.49
N ASP A 218 1.22 -24.53 -10.57
CA ASP A 218 2.11 -24.41 -11.72
C ASP A 218 1.91 -23.08 -12.46
N LEU A 219 0.67 -22.72 -12.80
CA LEU A 219 0.34 -21.53 -13.59
C LEU A 219 0.64 -20.22 -12.87
N LEU A 220 0.39 -20.13 -11.56
CA LEU A 220 0.53 -18.88 -10.81
C LEU A 220 1.93 -18.70 -10.22
N GLN A 221 2.64 -19.79 -9.85
CA GLN A 221 3.85 -19.69 -9.04
C GLN A 221 5.07 -20.36 -9.67
N LEU A 222 5.04 -21.69 -9.85
CA LEU A 222 6.25 -22.44 -10.20
C LEU A 222 6.71 -22.13 -11.63
N ARG A 223 5.82 -22.22 -12.63
CA ARG A 223 6.24 -22.03 -14.02
C ARG A 223 6.67 -20.58 -14.31
N PRO A 224 5.93 -19.54 -13.87
CA PRO A 224 6.42 -18.16 -13.96
C PRO A 224 7.79 -17.92 -13.30
N THR A 225 8.06 -18.61 -12.18
CA THR A 225 9.37 -18.56 -11.51
C THR A 225 10.47 -19.19 -12.38
N GLU A 226 10.24 -20.37 -12.95
CA GLU A 226 11.20 -21.00 -13.87
C GLU A 226 11.52 -20.09 -15.07
N VAL A 227 10.50 -19.46 -15.66
CA VAL A 227 10.68 -18.52 -16.79
C VAL A 227 11.52 -17.30 -16.40
N LEU A 228 11.34 -16.77 -15.18
CA LEU A 228 12.19 -15.69 -14.67
C LEU A 228 13.66 -16.10 -14.61
N PHE A 229 13.95 -17.29 -14.05
CA PHE A 229 15.30 -17.83 -13.99
C PHE A 229 15.89 -18.06 -15.39
N GLU A 230 15.11 -18.64 -16.31
CA GLU A 230 15.51 -18.87 -17.70
C GLU A 230 15.91 -17.55 -18.41
N GLU A 231 15.10 -16.50 -18.30
CA GLU A 231 15.39 -15.21 -18.96
C GLU A 231 16.53 -14.43 -18.28
N TRP A 232 16.55 -14.36 -16.95
CA TRP A 232 17.63 -13.66 -16.25
C TRP A 232 18.97 -14.39 -16.35
N ALA A 233 19.00 -15.71 -16.53
CA ALA A 233 20.22 -16.44 -16.85
C ALA A 233 20.77 -16.03 -18.22
N LYS A 234 19.91 -15.85 -19.24
CA LYS A 234 20.32 -15.35 -20.55
C LYS A 234 20.88 -13.93 -20.46
N LEU A 235 20.29 -13.06 -19.63
CA LEU A 235 20.82 -11.71 -19.38
C LEU A 235 22.22 -11.78 -18.76
N ARG A 236 22.40 -12.59 -17.71
CA ARG A 236 23.70 -12.75 -17.05
C ARG A 236 24.77 -13.36 -17.95
N ALA A 237 24.39 -14.30 -18.82
CA ALA A 237 25.31 -14.84 -19.83
C ALA A 237 25.81 -13.76 -20.82
N LYS A 238 25.04 -12.68 -21.03
CA LYS A 238 25.43 -11.50 -21.81
C LYS A 238 26.15 -10.43 -20.97
N GLY A 239 26.46 -10.71 -19.70
CA GLY A 239 27.07 -9.74 -18.78
C GLY A 239 26.10 -8.69 -18.23
N ILE A 240 24.79 -8.83 -18.49
CA ILE A 240 23.77 -7.91 -17.96
C ILE A 240 23.45 -8.32 -16.53
N LYS A 241 23.55 -7.34 -15.62
CA LYS A 241 23.24 -7.55 -14.20
C LYS A 241 21.73 -7.76 -13.98
N THR A 242 21.40 -8.64 -13.05
CA THR A 242 20.05 -8.82 -12.53
C THR A 242 20.13 -8.95 -11.01
N PRO A 243 19.09 -8.61 -10.23
CA PRO A 243 19.02 -8.97 -8.82
C PRO A 243 19.20 -10.49 -8.62
N GLN A 244 19.62 -10.89 -7.42
CA GLN A 244 19.51 -12.28 -7.00
C GLN A 244 18.04 -12.67 -6.76
N ILE A 245 17.74 -13.95 -6.75
CA ILE A 245 16.38 -14.48 -6.61
C ILE A 245 16.30 -15.35 -5.36
N ALA A 246 15.28 -15.11 -4.55
CA ALA A 246 14.79 -16.05 -3.55
C ALA A 246 13.29 -16.31 -3.75
N VAL A 247 12.76 -17.41 -3.22
CA VAL A 247 11.32 -17.70 -3.17
C VAL A 247 10.82 -17.60 -1.73
N TRP A 248 9.58 -17.15 -1.57
CA TRP A 248 8.83 -17.21 -0.32
C TRP A 248 7.67 -18.18 -0.46
N HIS A 249 7.81 -19.38 0.10
CA HIS A 249 6.91 -20.48 -0.20
C HIS A 249 6.25 -21.09 1.05
N ALA A 250 4.99 -21.50 0.90
CA ALA A 250 4.28 -22.26 1.92
C ALA A 250 4.65 -23.74 1.88
N ILE A 251 5.17 -24.23 3.01
CA ILE A 251 5.60 -25.62 3.18
C ILE A 251 4.90 -26.35 4.35
N PRO A 252 3.56 -26.31 4.45
CA PRO A 252 2.86 -27.15 5.43
C PRO A 252 3.03 -28.63 5.09
N SER A 253 2.63 -29.50 6.02
CA SER A 253 2.71 -30.95 5.79
C SER A 253 1.94 -31.38 4.54
N GLY A 254 2.54 -32.25 3.75
CA GLY A 254 2.00 -32.69 2.45
C GLY A 254 2.25 -31.73 1.28
N SER A 255 2.89 -30.58 1.50
CA SER A 255 3.33 -29.71 0.40
C SER A 255 4.37 -30.41 -0.49
N THR A 256 4.29 -30.15 -1.80
CA THR A 256 5.11 -30.82 -2.82
C THR A 256 5.81 -29.85 -3.76
N GLN A 257 5.29 -28.64 -3.92
CA GLN A 257 5.80 -27.66 -4.87
C GLN A 257 7.20 -27.15 -4.53
N TRP A 258 7.59 -27.16 -3.25
CA TRP A 258 8.92 -26.75 -2.78
C TRP A 258 10.07 -27.49 -3.47
N LYS A 259 9.87 -28.75 -3.87
CA LYS A 259 10.85 -29.55 -4.62
C LYS A 259 11.16 -28.99 -6.01
N GLY A 260 10.18 -28.33 -6.63
CA GLY A 260 10.38 -27.61 -7.89
C GLY A 260 11.35 -26.45 -7.73
N TYR A 261 11.18 -25.65 -6.67
CA TYR A 261 12.09 -24.55 -6.36
C TYR A 261 13.47 -25.04 -5.92
N GLU A 262 13.53 -26.10 -5.12
CA GLU A 262 14.81 -26.74 -4.75
C GLU A 262 15.60 -27.18 -5.98
N LYS A 263 14.96 -27.88 -6.92
CA LYS A 263 15.58 -28.28 -8.19
C LYS A 263 16.10 -27.08 -8.98
N LEU A 264 15.31 -26.01 -9.05
CA LEU A 264 15.70 -24.78 -9.75
C LEU A 264 16.94 -24.14 -9.12
N TYR A 265 17.01 -24.13 -7.80
CA TYR A 265 18.14 -23.63 -7.04
C TYR A 265 19.38 -24.51 -7.16
N GLN A 266 19.22 -25.82 -7.30
CA GLN A 266 20.30 -26.79 -7.43
C GLN A 266 20.87 -26.88 -8.86
N ASP A 267 20.18 -26.31 -9.86
CA ASP A 267 20.66 -26.28 -11.23
C ASP A 267 21.91 -25.38 -11.37
N PRO A 268 23.06 -25.91 -11.81
CA PRO A 268 24.27 -25.12 -12.02
C PRO A 268 24.10 -23.97 -13.01
N ALA A 269 23.17 -24.06 -13.97
CA ALA A 269 22.89 -22.99 -14.92
C ALA A 269 22.34 -21.71 -14.23
N TYR A 270 21.80 -21.86 -13.04
CA TYR A 270 21.14 -20.81 -12.28
C TYR A 270 21.88 -20.41 -11.00
N ASP A 271 23.01 -21.05 -10.68
CA ASP A 271 23.69 -20.87 -9.40
C ASP A 271 24.02 -19.40 -9.08
N GLY A 272 24.41 -18.63 -10.10
CA GLY A 272 24.69 -17.20 -9.94
C GLY A 272 23.45 -16.40 -9.51
N LEU A 273 22.26 -16.76 -10.00
CA LEU A 273 21.00 -16.04 -9.75
C LEU A 273 20.51 -16.22 -8.33
N VAL A 274 20.81 -17.33 -7.68
CA VAL A 274 20.25 -17.65 -6.36
C VAL A 274 20.79 -16.71 -5.29
N LEU A 275 19.90 -16.18 -4.45
CA LEU A 275 20.28 -15.41 -3.26
C LEU A 275 21.07 -16.31 -2.30
N ARG A 276 22.24 -15.83 -1.88
CA ARG A 276 23.08 -16.49 -0.88
C ARG A 276 23.30 -15.60 0.32
N ASP A 277 23.23 -16.20 1.49
CA ASP A 277 23.65 -15.55 2.72
C ASP A 277 25.17 -15.35 2.68
N LYS A 278 25.61 -14.13 3.00
CA LYS A 278 27.01 -13.76 3.00
C LYS A 278 27.82 -14.52 4.05
N LYS A 279 27.22 -14.81 5.21
CA LYS A 279 27.93 -15.39 6.37
C LYS A 279 28.21 -16.87 6.16
N SER A 280 27.22 -17.63 5.69
CA SER A 280 27.30 -19.08 5.53
C SER A 280 27.54 -19.55 4.09
N GLY A 281 27.35 -18.69 3.09
CA GLY A 281 27.36 -19.04 1.67
C GLY A 281 26.16 -19.87 1.22
N LYS A 282 25.25 -20.23 2.13
CA LYS A 282 24.08 -21.06 1.86
C LYS A 282 23.05 -20.33 1.00
N LYS A 283 22.27 -21.11 0.23
CA LYS A 283 21.16 -20.59 -0.59
C LYS A 283 20.00 -20.19 0.30
N VAL A 284 19.40 -19.04 0.08
CA VAL A 284 18.33 -18.52 0.96
C VAL A 284 16.96 -18.97 0.46
N PHE A 285 16.18 -19.57 1.34
CA PHE A 285 14.80 -20.00 1.08
C PHE A 285 13.89 -19.38 2.13
N PHE A 286 12.94 -18.53 1.70
CA PHE A 286 11.96 -17.96 2.62
C PHE A 286 10.78 -18.91 2.76
N ILE A 287 10.32 -19.11 4.00
CA ILE A 287 9.15 -19.93 4.29
C ILE A 287 8.05 -19.08 4.91
N VAL A 288 6.81 -19.41 4.55
CA VAL A 288 5.61 -18.87 5.18
C VAL A 288 5.49 -19.43 6.59
N ASP A 289 5.58 -18.55 7.60
CA ASP A 289 5.48 -18.94 9.01
C ASP A 289 4.36 -18.17 9.75
N PRO A 290 3.10 -18.55 9.51
CA PRO A 290 1.95 -17.91 10.14
C PRO A 290 1.85 -18.30 11.62
N PRO A 291 1.77 -17.35 12.56
CA PRO A 291 1.63 -17.69 13.97
C PRO A 291 0.27 -18.34 14.30
N ASP A 292 -0.78 -18.05 13.53
CA ASP A 292 -2.17 -18.27 13.96
C ASP A 292 -3.02 -19.08 12.95
N SER A 293 -2.45 -19.69 11.89
CA SER A 293 -3.26 -20.25 10.78
C SER A 293 -3.24 -21.78 10.62
N GLY A 294 -2.55 -22.51 11.49
CA GLY A 294 -2.43 -23.98 11.37
C GLY A 294 -1.63 -24.47 10.14
N ARG A 295 -1.24 -23.56 9.22
CA ARG A 295 -0.34 -23.83 8.09
C ARG A 295 1.12 -23.64 8.49
N PHE A 296 1.51 -24.22 9.61
CA PHE A 296 2.88 -24.14 10.10
C PHE A 296 3.84 -24.85 9.14
N PRO A 297 5.08 -24.35 9.00
CA PRO A 297 6.12 -25.07 8.27
C PRO A 297 6.32 -26.49 8.80
N ASP A 298 6.36 -27.47 7.89
CA ASP A 298 6.70 -28.84 8.25
C ASP A 298 8.20 -28.93 8.58
N ALA A 299 8.52 -29.31 9.82
CA ALA A 299 9.88 -29.40 10.31
C ALA A 299 10.74 -30.42 9.53
N SER A 300 10.13 -31.46 8.94
CA SER A 300 10.84 -32.42 8.09
C SER A 300 11.28 -31.81 6.77
N ILE A 301 10.44 -30.95 6.16
CA ILE A 301 10.78 -30.21 4.94
C ILE A 301 11.87 -29.18 5.23
N VAL A 302 11.75 -28.45 6.35
CA VAL A 302 12.80 -27.52 6.79
C VAL A 302 14.14 -28.25 7.00
N SER A 303 14.11 -29.44 7.60
CA SER A 303 15.31 -30.25 7.80
C SER A 303 15.93 -30.73 6.49
N ALA A 304 15.10 -31.14 5.52
CA ALA A 304 15.56 -31.53 4.18
C ALA A 304 16.24 -30.36 3.46
N LEU A 305 15.61 -29.18 3.41
CA LEU A 305 16.20 -27.98 2.83
C LEU A 305 17.55 -27.62 3.50
N ASN A 306 17.63 -27.68 4.82
CA ASN A 306 18.89 -27.42 5.53
C ASN A 306 19.99 -28.42 5.18
N ALA A 307 19.65 -29.70 5.01
CA ALA A 307 20.58 -30.75 4.59
C ALA A 307 21.11 -30.53 3.17
N ASP A 308 20.26 -29.98 2.30
CA ASP A 308 20.57 -29.68 0.89
C ASP A 308 21.27 -28.31 0.71
N GLY A 309 21.76 -27.72 1.80
CA GLY A 309 22.60 -26.52 1.77
C GLY A 309 21.83 -25.21 1.72
N PHE A 310 20.55 -25.22 2.08
CA PHE A 310 19.76 -24.00 2.22
C PHE A 310 19.87 -23.42 3.63
N LEU A 311 19.73 -22.09 3.72
CA LEU A 311 19.41 -21.35 4.92
C LEU A 311 17.94 -20.97 4.82
N VAL A 312 17.14 -21.50 5.74
CA VAL A 312 15.70 -21.26 5.78
C VAL A 312 15.40 -20.03 6.64
N GLN A 313 14.83 -18.99 6.04
CA GLN A 313 14.39 -17.78 6.73
C GLN A 313 12.87 -17.76 6.86
N ARG A 314 12.37 -17.62 8.08
CA ARG A 314 10.93 -17.45 8.35
C ARG A 314 10.50 -16.05 7.96
N MET A 315 9.36 -15.95 7.26
CA MET A 315 8.72 -14.68 6.93
C MET A 315 7.21 -14.81 7.00
N TRP A 316 6.55 -13.75 7.48
CA TRP A 316 5.10 -13.66 7.49
C TRP A 316 4.62 -12.25 7.18
N THR A 317 3.29 -12.11 7.10
CA THR A 317 2.61 -10.82 6.96
C THR A 317 2.54 -10.07 8.30
N ILE A 318 1.66 -9.07 8.38
CA ILE A 318 1.88 -7.89 9.22
C ILE A 318 1.95 -8.10 10.74
N ASP A 319 2.85 -7.35 11.41
CA ASP A 319 3.01 -7.16 12.88
C ASP A 319 3.28 -8.46 13.66
N LYS A 320 3.71 -9.51 12.96
CA LYS A 320 4.17 -10.76 13.57
C LYS A 320 5.69 -10.88 13.59
N THR A 321 6.34 -9.71 13.63
CA THR A 321 7.79 -9.53 13.68
C THR A 321 8.12 -8.49 14.73
N ASP A 322 9.03 -8.82 15.64
CA ASP A 322 9.65 -7.88 16.57
C ASP A 322 11.02 -8.39 17.03
N ALA A 323 11.63 -7.69 17.99
CA ALA A 323 12.95 -8.01 18.53
C ALA A 323 13.07 -9.39 19.21
N SER A 324 11.94 -10.02 19.57
CA SER A 324 11.86 -11.30 20.25
C SER A 324 11.62 -12.49 19.32
N ILE A 325 11.31 -12.25 18.03
CA ILE A 325 10.88 -13.29 17.08
C ILE A 325 11.86 -13.38 15.90
N ASP A 326 12.34 -14.61 15.62
CA ASP A 326 13.04 -14.95 14.36
C ASP A 326 12.05 -15.07 13.21
N ARG A 327 11.62 -13.92 12.71
CA ARG A 327 10.72 -13.82 11.57
C ARG A 327 10.81 -12.47 10.90
N TRP A 328 11.01 -12.46 9.59
CA TRP A 328 10.90 -11.25 8.78
C TRP A 328 9.43 -10.87 8.57
N ALA A 329 9.19 -9.58 8.43
CA ALA A 329 7.91 -9.07 7.98
C ALA A 329 7.98 -8.83 6.47
N PHE A 330 6.96 -9.30 5.74
CA PHE A 330 6.69 -8.88 4.38
C PHE A 330 6.26 -7.40 4.33
N MET A 331 5.52 -6.96 5.35
CA MET A 331 4.97 -5.62 5.49
C MET A 331 4.78 -5.32 6.97
N SER A 332 4.92 -4.05 7.35
CA SER A 332 4.78 -3.59 8.74
C SER A 332 3.88 -2.36 8.84
N TRP A 333 3.14 -2.23 9.95
CA TRP A 333 2.31 -1.05 10.23
C TRP A 333 3.09 0.04 10.96
N CYS A 334 2.67 1.29 10.77
CA CYS A 334 3.14 2.38 11.62
C CYS A 334 2.54 2.32 13.02
N LYS A 335 3.30 2.83 13.98
CA LYS A 335 2.90 3.03 15.38
C LYS A 335 3.01 4.49 15.77
N ASP A 336 1.96 5.03 16.36
CA ASP A 336 1.93 6.33 17.03
C ASP A 336 1.66 6.11 18.53
N GLY A 337 2.54 6.64 19.39
CA GLY A 337 2.47 6.39 20.84
C GLY A 337 2.46 4.89 21.22
N GLY A 338 3.12 4.04 20.41
CA GLY A 338 3.15 2.58 20.60
C GLY A 338 1.90 1.83 20.10
N LYS A 339 0.87 2.54 19.62
CA LYS A 339 -0.36 1.96 19.06
C LYS A 339 -0.30 1.96 17.54
N ILE A 340 -0.85 0.92 16.91
CA ILE A 340 -0.95 0.85 15.45
C ILE A 340 -1.75 2.05 14.92
N THR A 341 -1.35 2.61 13.78
CA THR A 341 -2.11 3.63 13.06
C THR A 341 -2.06 3.44 11.55
N THR A 342 -3.21 3.58 10.88
CA THR A 342 -3.29 3.76 9.42
C THR A 342 -3.31 5.24 9.01
N SER A 343 -3.64 6.16 9.91
CA SER A 343 -3.41 7.58 9.68
C SER A 343 -1.96 7.92 10.03
N VAL A 344 -1.13 8.08 9.01
CA VAL A 344 0.25 8.55 9.17
C VAL A 344 0.38 10.07 9.07
N VAL A 345 -0.70 10.80 8.84
CA VAL A 345 -0.71 12.27 8.75
C VAL A 345 -0.50 12.88 10.14
N GLY A 346 0.44 13.82 10.26
CA GLY A 346 0.83 14.46 11.51
C GLY A 346 1.49 13.52 12.53
N ALA A 347 1.95 12.34 12.09
CA ALA A 347 2.61 11.35 12.95
C ALA A 347 4.14 11.61 13.06
N PRO A 348 4.88 10.95 13.96
CA PRO A 348 6.34 10.84 13.90
C PRO A 348 6.82 9.94 12.73
N PRO A 349 8.13 9.62 12.60
CA PRO A 349 8.56 8.45 11.85
C PRO A 349 7.72 7.22 12.20
N CYS A 350 7.54 6.33 11.23
CA CYS A 350 6.52 5.28 11.30
C CYS A 350 6.68 4.33 12.49
N ASN A 351 7.89 4.20 13.05
CA ASN A 351 8.19 3.35 14.20
C ASN A 351 7.63 1.92 14.04
N GLN A 352 7.73 1.40 12.82
CA GLN A 352 7.21 0.09 12.50
C GLN A 352 8.08 -1.02 13.12
N PRO A 353 7.48 -2.18 13.45
CA PRO A 353 8.23 -3.32 13.96
C PRO A 353 9.30 -3.79 12.99
N HIS A 354 10.41 -4.26 13.55
CA HIS A 354 11.55 -4.82 12.83
C HIS A 354 12.14 -5.98 13.65
N THR A 355 12.77 -6.93 12.96
CA THR A 355 13.50 -8.00 13.64
C THR A 355 14.95 -7.59 13.85
N ILE A 356 15.46 -7.85 15.05
CA ILE A 356 16.90 -7.75 15.37
C ILE A 356 17.56 -9.13 15.51
N LYS A 357 16.79 -10.21 15.32
CA LYS A 357 17.23 -11.60 15.46
C LYS A 357 16.61 -12.40 14.34
N SER A 358 17.39 -12.77 13.33
CA SER A 358 16.95 -13.76 12.35
C SER A 358 18.11 -14.58 11.80
N ALA A 359 17.81 -15.65 11.06
CA ALA A 359 18.82 -16.45 10.38
C ALA A 359 19.71 -15.62 9.44
N LEU A 360 19.18 -14.54 8.84
CA LEU A 360 19.93 -13.63 7.94
C LEU A 360 20.51 -12.39 8.64
N GLY A 361 19.93 -11.96 9.76
CA GLY A 361 20.33 -10.74 10.48
C GLY A 361 19.17 -9.79 10.79
N THR A 362 19.50 -8.52 11.04
CA THR A 362 18.46 -7.52 11.33
C THR A 362 17.72 -7.10 10.06
N ALA A 363 16.38 -7.00 10.11
CA ALA A 363 15.57 -6.67 8.95
C ALA A 363 14.36 -5.80 9.29
N ILE A 364 14.05 -4.86 8.40
CA ILE A 364 12.84 -4.02 8.48
C ILE A 364 12.10 -4.03 7.15
N ALA A 365 10.76 -4.06 7.22
CA ALA A 365 9.91 -3.90 6.05
C ALA A 365 9.58 -2.43 5.81
N VAL A 366 9.55 -2.04 4.55
CA VAL A 366 9.06 -0.75 4.08
C VAL A 366 8.14 -0.94 2.86
N ALA A 367 7.16 -0.07 2.69
CA ALA A 367 6.18 -0.13 1.63
C ALA A 367 5.60 1.26 1.37
N PRO A 368 5.17 1.58 0.12
CA PRO A 368 4.53 2.85 -0.14
C PRO A 368 3.14 2.93 0.50
N SER A 369 2.49 1.79 0.76
CA SER A 369 1.23 1.69 1.52
C SER A 369 1.24 0.41 2.36
N PHE A 370 0.36 0.31 3.36
CA PHE A 370 0.11 -0.93 4.08
C PHE A 370 -1.34 -1.04 4.50
N GLN A 371 -1.83 -2.28 4.61
CA GLN A 371 -3.14 -2.63 5.12
C GLN A 371 -3.04 -3.38 6.44
N THR A 372 -4.06 -3.22 7.26
CA THR A 372 -4.24 -3.91 8.54
C THR A 372 -5.35 -4.96 8.49
N GLY A 373 -6.07 -5.04 7.36
CA GLY A 373 -7.21 -5.91 7.11
C GLY A 373 -7.66 -5.76 5.67
N TYR A 374 -8.95 -5.49 5.44
CA TYR A 374 -9.44 -5.13 4.11
C TYR A 374 -9.00 -3.72 3.73
N ALA A 375 -7.97 -3.60 2.89
CA ALA A 375 -7.48 -2.32 2.39
C ALA A 375 -8.62 -1.45 1.85
N SER A 376 -9.57 -2.05 1.13
CA SER A 376 -10.65 -1.29 0.49
C SER A 376 -11.69 -0.70 1.44
N LEU A 377 -11.67 -1.00 2.76
CA LEU A 377 -12.56 -0.34 3.72
C LEU A 377 -11.99 1.01 4.16
N PRO A 378 -12.83 1.97 4.62
CA PRO A 378 -12.35 3.22 5.21
C PRO A 378 -11.26 2.97 6.27
N PHE A 379 -10.11 3.61 6.14
CA PHE A 379 -8.95 3.46 7.02
C PHE A 379 -8.43 2.01 7.21
N GLY A 380 -8.79 1.09 6.30
CA GLY A 380 -8.28 -0.28 6.29
C GLY A 380 -6.83 -0.41 5.81
N GLY A 381 -6.32 0.64 5.16
CA GLY A 381 -4.91 0.83 4.86
C GLY A 381 -4.50 2.31 4.92
N ALA A 382 -3.20 2.55 5.06
CA ALA A 382 -2.65 3.90 5.19
C ALA A 382 -2.73 4.70 3.89
N GLY A 383 -2.48 4.03 2.75
CA GLY A 383 -2.31 4.67 1.46
C GLY A 383 -0.91 5.18 1.26
N ARG A 384 -0.61 5.61 0.03
CA ARG A 384 0.66 6.22 -0.33
C ARG A 384 0.76 7.66 0.13
N LEU A 385 -0.35 8.40 0.11
CA LEU A 385 -0.47 9.79 0.55
C LEU A 385 0.64 10.66 -0.04
N THR A 386 0.80 10.59 -1.36
CA THR A 386 1.85 11.32 -2.10
C THR A 386 3.27 10.97 -1.59
N GLY A 387 3.48 9.69 -1.25
CA GLY A 387 4.74 9.15 -0.74
C GLY A 387 4.97 9.29 0.77
N LEU A 388 4.08 9.97 1.50
CA LEU A 388 4.25 10.23 2.94
C LEU A 388 4.45 8.95 3.75
N THR A 389 3.63 7.92 3.51
CA THR A 389 3.75 6.63 4.20
C THR A 389 5.12 6.00 3.99
N PHE A 390 5.63 6.04 2.75
CA PHE A 390 6.92 5.44 2.42
C PHE A 390 8.07 6.17 3.12
N ARG A 391 8.09 7.50 3.05
CA ARG A 391 9.12 8.34 3.67
C ARG A 391 9.17 8.12 5.18
N ARG A 392 8.01 7.99 5.84
CA ARG A 392 7.96 7.69 7.27
C ARG A 392 8.49 6.31 7.63
N GLN A 393 8.25 5.31 6.79
CA GLN A 393 8.82 3.97 6.99
C GLN A 393 10.33 3.96 6.78
N TRP A 394 10.83 4.67 5.77
CA TRP A 394 12.26 4.84 5.55
C TRP A 394 12.94 5.65 6.65
N ALA A 395 12.30 6.67 7.19
CA ALA A 395 12.83 7.42 8.33
C ALA A 395 13.14 6.50 9.52
N THR A 396 12.28 5.52 9.81
CA THR A 396 12.57 4.47 10.80
C THR A 396 13.75 3.59 10.37
N ALA A 397 13.80 3.15 9.11
CA ALA A 397 14.89 2.32 8.60
C ALA A 397 16.26 3.02 8.70
N PHE A 398 16.33 4.32 8.42
CA PHE A 398 17.55 5.12 8.58
C PHE A 398 17.99 5.25 10.04
N ALA A 399 17.05 5.28 10.98
CA ALA A 399 17.35 5.34 12.41
C ALA A 399 17.84 3.98 12.95
N VAL A 400 17.20 2.88 12.52
CA VAL A 400 17.50 1.51 12.98
C VAL A 400 18.78 0.95 12.35
N LYS A 401 19.12 1.37 11.11
CA LYS A 401 20.30 0.90 10.35
C LYS A 401 20.37 -0.64 10.23
N PRO A 402 19.33 -1.29 9.66
CA PRO A 402 19.28 -2.74 9.55
C PRO A 402 20.32 -3.29 8.56
N GLU A 403 20.67 -4.57 8.71
CA GLU A 403 21.44 -5.32 7.71
C GLU A 403 20.63 -5.50 6.42
N TRP A 404 19.30 -5.58 6.53
CA TRP A 404 18.37 -5.81 5.43
C TRP A 404 17.17 -4.85 5.47
N VAL A 405 16.88 -4.21 4.34
CA VAL A 405 15.58 -3.58 4.10
C VAL A 405 14.82 -4.44 3.10
N PHE A 406 13.57 -4.78 3.44
CA PHE A 406 12.67 -5.51 2.55
C PHE A 406 11.54 -4.59 2.08
N ILE A 407 11.48 -4.32 0.77
CA ILE A 407 10.50 -3.44 0.16
C ILE A 407 9.31 -4.25 -0.35
N SER A 408 8.11 -3.91 0.08
CA SER A 408 6.85 -4.46 -0.43
C SER A 408 6.13 -3.41 -1.27
N GLY A 409 6.12 -3.50 -2.60
CA GLY A 409 6.74 -4.49 -3.49
C GLY A 409 6.89 -3.95 -4.92
N TRP A 410 7.45 -4.75 -5.85
CA TRP A 410 7.70 -4.32 -7.22
C TRP A 410 6.39 -4.18 -8.02
N ASN A 411 5.63 -5.27 -8.20
CA ASN A 411 4.60 -5.38 -9.23
C ASN A 411 3.34 -6.14 -8.79
N GLU A 412 2.87 -5.92 -7.57
CA GLU A 412 1.65 -6.55 -7.04
C GLU A 412 0.37 -5.85 -7.52
N PHE A 413 0.17 -5.82 -8.84
CA PHE A 413 -0.91 -5.05 -9.47
C PHE A 413 -2.30 -5.67 -9.38
N THR A 414 -2.39 -6.94 -8.97
CA THR A 414 -3.63 -7.71 -9.03
C THR A 414 -4.03 -8.25 -7.67
N ALA A 415 -5.31 -8.15 -7.32
CA ALA A 415 -5.88 -8.83 -6.16
C ALA A 415 -7.27 -9.41 -6.44
N GLN A 416 -7.67 -10.34 -5.59
CA GLN A 416 -9.00 -10.94 -5.63
C GLN A 416 -9.94 -10.22 -4.67
N PRO A 417 -11.16 -9.85 -5.09
CA PRO A 417 -12.20 -9.41 -4.18
C PRO A 417 -12.73 -10.59 -3.36
N GLN A 418 -12.68 -10.48 -2.05
CA GLN A 418 -13.11 -11.49 -1.08
C GLN A 418 -14.59 -11.33 -0.70
N PRO A 419 -15.23 -12.41 -0.22
CA PRO A 419 -16.54 -12.32 0.42
C PRO A 419 -16.53 -11.32 1.57
N ASN A 420 -17.64 -10.59 1.73
CA ASN A 420 -17.78 -9.61 2.80
C ASN A 420 -18.09 -10.30 4.14
N PRO A 421 -17.19 -10.26 5.14
CA PRO A 421 -17.49 -10.84 6.45
C PRO A 421 -18.51 -9.99 7.24
N TYR A 422 -18.82 -8.77 6.78
CA TYR A 422 -19.77 -7.84 7.38
C TYR A 422 -21.09 -7.75 6.59
N GLY A 423 -21.42 -8.75 5.77
CA GLY A 423 -22.44 -8.64 4.71
C GLY A 423 -23.88 -8.28 5.12
N SER A 424 -24.21 -8.26 6.42
CA SER A 424 -25.48 -7.72 6.93
C SER A 424 -25.49 -6.19 7.07
N ASP A 425 -24.32 -5.56 7.05
CA ASP A 425 -24.16 -4.14 7.25
C ASP A 425 -24.12 -3.39 5.90
N PRO A 426 -25.09 -2.51 5.62
CA PRO A 426 -25.17 -1.83 4.33
C PRO A 426 -23.98 -0.89 4.08
N PHE A 427 -23.24 -0.49 5.11
CA PHE A 427 -22.10 0.42 5.01
C PHE A 427 -20.76 -0.29 4.77
N ALA A 428 -20.71 -1.62 4.86
CA ALA A 428 -19.50 -2.41 4.61
C ALA A 428 -19.21 -2.51 3.10
N ARG A 429 -18.75 -1.42 2.51
CA ARG A 429 -18.48 -1.30 1.07
C ARG A 429 -17.05 -0.87 0.83
N SER A 430 -16.45 -1.33 -0.27
CA SER A 430 -15.19 -0.79 -0.75
C SER A 430 -15.33 0.71 -1.02
N VAL A 431 -14.36 1.50 -0.57
CA VAL A 431 -14.37 2.96 -0.73
C VAL A 431 -14.42 3.35 -2.21
N GLY A 432 -15.28 4.31 -2.56
CA GLY A 432 -15.57 4.70 -3.95
C GLY A 432 -16.49 3.74 -4.72
N LEU A 433 -16.88 2.62 -4.11
CA LEU A 433 -17.83 1.65 -4.68
C LEU A 433 -19.09 1.52 -3.81
N GLU A 434 -19.40 2.51 -2.98
CA GLU A 434 -20.54 2.50 -2.06
C GLU A 434 -21.89 2.31 -2.77
N GLU A 435 -22.01 2.86 -3.99
CA GLU A 435 -23.19 2.74 -4.85
C GLU A 435 -23.07 1.62 -5.91
N ASP A 436 -21.97 0.88 -5.92
CA ASP A 436 -21.77 -0.27 -6.81
C ASP A 436 -22.36 -1.55 -6.18
N PRO A 437 -23.24 -2.30 -6.89
CA PRO A 437 -23.75 -3.57 -6.39
C PRO A 437 -22.65 -4.57 -5.99
N THR A 438 -21.55 -4.59 -6.73
CA THR A 438 -20.38 -5.46 -6.49
C THR A 438 -19.39 -4.88 -5.49
N GLY A 439 -19.56 -3.62 -5.06
CA GLY A 439 -18.76 -2.95 -4.03
C GLY A 439 -18.90 -3.56 -2.63
N SER A 440 -19.78 -4.56 -2.45
CA SER A 440 -19.81 -5.36 -1.23
C SER A 440 -18.67 -6.36 -1.14
N ARG A 441 -18.01 -6.74 -2.25
CA ARG A 441 -16.82 -7.60 -2.20
C ARG A 441 -15.61 -6.75 -1.85
N LEU A 442 -14.83 -7.19 -0.87
CA LEU A 442 -13.77 -6.38 -0.27
C LEU A 442 -12.39 -6.86 -0.71
N PHE A 443 -11.45 -5.94 -0.88
CA PHE A 443 -10.07 -6.28 -1.22
C PHE A 443 -9.18 -6.18 0.01
N VAL A 444 -8.36 -7.22 0.22
CA VAL A 444 -7.37 -7.28 1.29
C VAL A 444 -6.09 -6.59 0.86
N ASP A 445 -5.50 -7.02 -0.26
CA ASP A 445 -4.10 -6.73 -0.53
C ASP A 445 -3.84 -5.37 -1.18
N THR A 446 -4.55 -5.03 -2.24
CA THR A 446 -4.40 -3.76 -2.98
C THR A 446 -5.76 -3.25 -3.42
N PHE A 447 -5.91 -1.92 -3.56
CA PHE A 447 -7.16 -1.31 -4.00
C PHE A 447 -6.95 0.04 -4.71
N GLY A 448 -7.05 0.03 -6.04
CA GLY A 448 -6.72 1.19 -6.86
C GLY A 448 -5.21 1.50 -6.78
N ALA A 449 -4.81 2.65 -7.29
CA ALA A 449 -3.40 3.07 -7.24
C ALA A 449 -2.92 3.42 -5.81
N GLU A 450 -3.76 4.12 -5.04
CA GLU A 450 -3.40 4.70 -3.75
C GLU A 450 -3.24 3.67 -2.62
N LEU A 451 -4.00 2.57 -2.61
CA LEU A 451 -3.87 1.54 -1.56
C LEU A 451 -3.00 0.36 -2.02
N GLY A 452 -2.36 0.46 -3.17
CA GLY A 452 -1.39 -0.51 -3.68
C GLY A 452 0.01 -0.31 -3.11
N ARG A 453 0.80 -1.38 -3.18
CA ARG A 453 2.21 -1.44 -2.74
C ARG A 453 3.22 -1.43 -3.89
N ASP A 454 2.74 -1.49 -5.12
CA ASP A 454 3.54 -1.56 -6.33
C ASP A 454 4.40 -0.31 -6.55
N ILE A 455 5.64 -0.53 -6.98
CA ILE A 455 6.65 0.50 -7.25
C ILE A 455 6.97 0.59 -8.74
N GLU A 456 6.71 -0.49 -9.48
CA GLU A 456 6.87 -0.51 -10.93
C GLU A 456 6.07 0.64 -11.57
N PRO A 457 6.65 1.39 -12.53
CA PRO A 457 5.96 2.51 -13.18
C PRO A 457 4.59 2.16 -13.77
N THR A 458 3.62 3.04 -13.54
CA THR A 458 2.23 2.91 -14.00
C THR A 458 1.79 4.12 -14.83
N GLU A 459 0.66 4.01 -15.52
CA GLU A 459 0.02 5.19 -16.15
C GLU A 459 -0.53 6.15 -15.09
N GLU A 460 -0.95 5.63 -13.94
CA GLU A 460 -1.57 6.39 -12.87
C GLU A 460 -0.61 7.34 -12.16
N TYR A 461 0.62 6.90 -11.92
CA TYR A 461 1.64 7.64 -11.17
C TYR A 461 2.93 7.89 -11.93
N GLY A 462 2.99 7.51 -13.21
CA GLY A 462 4.23 7.61 -13.96
C GLY A 462 5.32 6.76 -13.32
N ASP A 463 6.47 7.36 -13.07
CA ASP A 463 7.62 6.77 -12.37
C ASP A 463 7.84 7.36 -10.96
N ALA A 464 6.88 8.13 -10.43
CA ALA A 464 7.07 8.86 -9.17
C ALA A 464 7.49 7.96 -7.98
N TYR A 465 6.87 6.78 -7.84
CA TYR A 465 7.21 5.82 -6.77
C TYR A 465 8.47 5.00 -7.08
N TYR A 466 8.80 4.82 -8.35
CA TYR A 466 10.07 4.25 -8.77
C TYR A 466 11.21 5.20 -8.37
N GLU A 467 11.13 6.48 -8.72
CA GLU A 467 12.14 7.48 -8.38
C GLU A 467 12.22 7.74 -6.86
N LEU A 468 11.09 7.73 -6.15
CA LEU A 468 11.10 7.81 -4.69
C LEU A 468 11.84 6.61 -4.05
N THR A 469 11.63 5.39 -4.57
CA THR A 469 12.39 4.21 -4.15
C THR A 469 13.88 4.38 -4.39
N ARG A 470 14.28 4.84 -5.59
CA ARG A 470 15.69 5.09 -5.92
C ARG A 470 16.32 6.09 -4.95
N SER A 471 15.61 7.19 -4.67
CA SER A 471 16.04 8.20 -3.70
C SER A 471 16.25 7.60 -2.31
N CYS A 472 15.27 6.86 -1.79
CA CYS A 472 15.39 6.25 -0.47
C CYS A 472 16.52 5.21 -0.37
N VAL A 473 16.70 4.38 -1.41
CA VAL A 473 17.79 3.39 -1.45
C VAL A 473 19.16 4.08 -1.53
N ARG A 474 19.30 5.17 -2.29
CA ARG A 474 20.54 5.96 -2.32
C ARG A 474 20.88 6.51 -0.95
N VAL A 475 19.93 7.15 -0.27
CA VAL A 475 20.11 7.67 1.10
C VAL A 475 20.49 6.54 2.05
N PHE A 476 19.81 5.40 2.00
CA PHE A 476 20.12 4.24 2.84
C PHE A 476 21.55 3.74 2.65
N LYS A 477 21.96 3.48 1.40
CA LYS A 477 23.30 2.96 1.09
C LYS A 477 24.39 4.01 1.39
N ALA A 478 24.12 5.31 1.21
CA ALA A 478 25.04 6.38 1.57
C ALA A 478 25.22 6.51 3.10
N ASN A 479 24.13 6.43 3.86
CA ASN A 479 24.16 6.41 5.32
C ASN A 479 24.99 5.23 5.86
N ALA A 480 24.85 4.06 5.26
CA ALA A 480 25.64 2.90 5.65
C ALA A 480 27.15 3.07 5.42
N LYS A 481 27.56 3.76 4.34
CA LYS A 481 28.98 4.04 4.05
C LYS A 481 29.61 5.04 5.01
N THR A 482 28.83 6.02 5.46
CA THR A 482 29.31 7.13 6.32
C THR A 482 29.07 6.90 7.80
N GLY A 483 28.26 5.90 8.16
CA GLY A 483 27.76 5.70 9.52
C GLY A 483 26.68 6.71 9.93
N ALA A 484 26.23 7.58 9.03
CA ALA A 484 25.16 8.54 9.27
C ALA A 484 23.82 7.85 9.56
N GLY A 485 22.86 8.61 10.07
CA GLY A 485 21.47 8.18 10.22
C GLY A 485 20.54 9.34 9.83
N GLY A 486 19.28 9.01 9.55
CA GLY A 486 18.26 9.98 9.15
C GLY A 486 18.32 10.39 7.67
N CYS A 487 17.64 11.49 7.35
CA CYS A 487 17.48 12.00 5.99
C CYS A 487 17.87 13.50 5.97
N GLY A 488 19.15 13.77 5.72
CA GLY A 488 19.73 15.11 5.79
C GLY A 488 19.95 15.80 4.45
N ASP A 489 19.67 15.12 3.34
CA ASP A 489 19.87 15.66 2.00
C ASP A 489 18.53 16.16 1.42
N PRO A 490 18.28 17.47 1.38
CA PRO A 490 17.03 18.02 0.86
C PRO A 490 16.86 17.85 -0.66
N SER A 491 17.92 17.45 -1.39
CA SER A 491 17.82 17.13 -2.82
C SER A 491 17.24 15.75 -3.07
N GLU A 492 17.25 14.88 -2.07
CA GLU A 492 16.67 13.55 -2.16
C GLU A 492 15.18 13.59 -1.80
N SER A 493 14.30 13.23 -2.74
CA SER A 493 12.85 13.22 -2.54
C SER A 493 12.40 12.32 -1.38
N CYS A 494 13.22 11.36 -0.96
CA CYS A 494 12.97 10.56 0.24
C CYS A 494 13.01 11.38 1.54
N CYS A 495 13.78 12.47 1.54
CA CYS A 495 13.97 13.36 2.69
C CYS A 495 12.95 14.50 2.75
N ASP A 496 12.04 14.58 1.78
CA ASP A 496 10.95 15.54 1.80
C ASP A 496 10.01 15.29 2.99
N THR A 497 9.85 16.29 3.84
CA THR A 497 8.99 16.25 5.03
C THR A 497 7.62 16.91 4.80
N THR A 498 7.34 17.37 3.58
CA THR A 498 6.10 18.06 3.25
C THR A 498 4.89 17.14 3.40
N GLU A 499 3.90 17.57 4.18
CA GLU A 499 2.62 16.86 4.36
C GLU A 499 1.51 17.59 3.60
N GLN A 500 1.01 16.96 2.52
CA GLN A 500 -0.07 17.52 1.69
C GLN A 500 -1.48 17.09 2.14
N TRP A 501 -1.60 16.50 3.33
CA TRP A 501 -2.81 15.87 3.81
C TRP A 501 -3.19 16.38 5.20
N SER A 502 -4.49 16.38 5.49
CA SER A 502 -5.06 16.74 6.79
C SER A 502 -6.05 15.68 7.24
N ASN A 503 -5.95 15.32 8.52
CA ASN A 503 -7.00 14.58 9.23
C ASN A 503 -8.17 15.51 9.48
N VAL A 504 -9.37 15.13 9.03
CA VAL A 504 -10.60 15.88 9.32
C VAL A 504 -11.46 15.05 10.27
N TRP A 505 -11.52 15.50 11.53
CA TRP A 505 -12.43 14.95 12.53
C TRP A 505 -13.83 15.51 12.30
N THR A 506 -14.83 14.64 12.44
CA THR A 506 -16.24 15.02 12.47
C THR A 506 -16.74 14.94 13.90
N LEU A 507 -17.23 16.05 14.44
CA LEU A 507 -17.81 16.13 15.78
C LEU A 507 -19.31 16.41 15.68
N PHE A 508 -20.07 15.89 16.64
CA PHE A 508 -21.51 16.13 16.73
C PHE A 508 -21.90 16.59 18.13
N HIS A 509 -22.76 17.60 18.20
CA HIS A 509 -23.33 18.11 19.45
C HIS A 509 -24.84 17.86 19.50
N ALA A 510 -25.29 16.87 20.26
CA ALA A 510 -26.70 16.48 20.33
C ALA A 510 -27.62 17.58 20.88
N GLY A 511 -27.15 18.37 21.85
CA GLY A 511 -27.96 19.42 22.48
C GLY A 511 -28.33 20.60 21.55
N VAL A 512 -27.56 20.85 20.49
CA VAL A 512 -27.82 21.93 19.52
C VAL A 512 -27.96 21.45 18.08
N ASN A 513 -27.94 20.12 17.86
CA ASN A 513 -28.01 19.46 16.55
C ASN A 513 -27.03 20.01 15.52
N ASP A 514 -25.76 20.11 15.90
CA ASP A 514 -24.72 20.70 15.06
C ASP A 514 -23.59 19.71 14.76
N THR A 515 -23.01 19.81 13.57
CA THR A 515 -21.88 18.99 13.12
C THR A 515 -20.70 19.88 12.75
N LEU A 516 -19.61 19.73 13.51
CA LEU A 516 -18.37 20.46 13.30
C LEU A 516 -17.32 19.56 12.64
N LEU A 517 -16.69 20.05 11.57
CA LEU A 517 -15.49 19.48 11.01
C LEU A 517 -14.29 20.30 11.48
N THR A 518 -13.24 19.61 11.90
CA THR A 518 -12.00 20.25 12.35
C THR A 518 -10.79 19.46 11.91
N THR A 519 -9.71 20.17 11.57
CA THR A 519 -8.37 19.63 11.36
C THR A 519 -7.46 19.82 12.58
N SER A 520 -7.98 20.47 13.64
CA SER A 520 -7.22 20.73 14.86
C SER A 520 -7.51 19.65 15.90
N ARG A 521 -6.49 18.84 16.21
CA ARG A 521 -6.55 17.89 17.33
C ARG A 521 -6.87 18.60 18.65
N ALA A 522 -6.28 19.77 18.89
CA ALA A 522 -6.50 20.53 20.11
C ALA A 522 -7.94 21.07 20.23
N GLU A 523 -8.53 21.56 19.14
CA GLU A 523 -9.95 21.98 19.11
C GLU A 523 -10.85 20.78 19.42
N ARG A 524 -10.61 19.65 18.75
CA ARG A 524 -11.34 18.41 19.00
C ARG A 524 -11.24 17.96 20.45
N ASP A 525 -10.04 17.88 21.01
CA ASP A 525 -9.83 17.39 22.38
C ASP A 525 -10.50 18.33 23.40
N ALA A 526 -10.40 19.65 23.20
CA ALA A 526 -11.04 20.65 24.06
C ALA A 526 -12.58 20.57 24.01
N LEU A 527 -13.16 20.47 22.81
CA LEU A 527 -14.62 20.42 22.63
C LEU A 527 -15.22 19.12 23.19
N VAL A 528 -14.53 17.99 23.02
CA VAL A 528 -14.95 16.71 23.59
C VAL A 528 -14.81 16.71 25.10
N ALA A 529 -13.71 17.23 25.65
CA ALA A 529 -13.51 17.33 27.10
C ALA A 529 -14.54 18.23 27.79
N ALA A 530 -15.04 19.27 27.12
CA ALA A 530 -16.10 20.14 27.62
C ALA A 530 -17.48 19.45 27.73
N GLY A 531 -17.66 18.24 27.18
CA GLY A 531 -18.84 17.40 27.37
C GLY A 531 -20.03 17.69 26.44
N GLY A 532 -19.95 18.71 25.59
CA GLY A 532 -20.99 19.03 24.61
C GLY A 532 -20.84 18.30 23.26
N TRP A 533 -19.61 18.05 22.84
CA TRP A 533 -19.28 17.43 21.57
C TRP A 533 -18.82 15.99 21.75
N ARG A 534 -19.10 15.15 20.76
CA ARG A 534 -18.46 13.83 20.61
C ARG A 534 -17.90 13.68 19.21
N GLU A 535 -16.84 12.90 19.06
CA GLU A 535 -16.43 12.43 17.74
C GLU A 535 -17.56 11.55 17.13
N VAL A 536 -17.77 11.70 15.82
CA VAL A 536 -18.47 10.75 14.97
C VAL A 536 -17.43 9.77 14.47
N CYS A 537 -17.54 8.51 14.90
CA CYS A 537 -16.49 7.53 14.68
C CYS A 537 -16.51 6.95 13.26
N SER A 538 -15.35 6.50 12.79
CA SER A 538 -15.34 5.63 11.62
C SER A 538 -15.96 4.28 11.97
N ARG A 539 -16.87 3.80 11.12
CA ARG A 539 -17.55 2.51 11.30
C ARG A 539 -16.62 1.32 11.05
N TYR A 540 -15.72 1.48 10.09
CA TYR A 540 -14.72 0.49 9.70
C TYR A 540 -13.34 1.09 9.68
N GLY A 541 -12.36 0.19 9.57
CA GLY A 541 -10.95 0.49 9.60
C GLY A 541 -10.31 -0.21 10.78
N THR A 542 -9.10 0.20 11.09
CA THR A 542 -8.30 -0.32 12.18
C THR A 542 -7.86 0.83 13.08
N PRO A 543 -7.11 0.59 14.16
CA PRO A 543 -6.60 1.68 14.97
C PRO A 543 -5.98 2.77 14.09
N THR A 544 -6.50 3.98 14.26
CA THR A 544 -6.18 5.19 13.52
C THR A 544 -6.31 6.35 14.50
N VAL A 545 -6.12 7.57 14.01
CA VAL A 545 -6.25 8.79 14.82
C VAL A 545 -7.70 9.18 15.14
N PHE A 546 -8.65 8.58 14.41
CA PHE A 546 -10.08 8.76 14.59
C PHE A 546 -10.66 7.70 15.53
N CYS A 547 -11.70 8.06 16.28
CA CYS A 547 -12.45 7.04 17.04
C CYS A 547 -13.10 6.01 16.10
N MET A 548 -13.26 4.79 16.59
CA MET A 548 -13.78 3.64 15.85
C MET A 548 -15.02 3.07 16.54
N SER A 549 -16.10 2.86 15.80
CA SER A 549 -17.32 2.25 16.33
C SER A 549 -18.13 1.56 15.24
N GLY A 550 -18.15 0.22 15.24
CA GLY A 550 -18.93 -0.58 14.30
C GLY A 550 -20.45 -0.35 14.38
N GLY A 551 -20.92 0.36 15.41
CA GLY A 551 -22.32 0.75 15.59
C GLY A 551 -22.58 2.24 15.38
N GLU A 552 -21.65 3.02 14.82
CA GLU A 552 -21.82 4.49 14.67
C GLU A 552 -23.12 4.82 13.92
N SER A 553 -24.05 5.42 14.65
CA SER A 553 -25.43 5.69 14.22
C SER A 553 -25.53 6.86 13.25
N ARG A 554 -24.47 7.66 13.14
CA ARG A 554 -24.39 8.83 12.27
C ARG A 554 -23.86 8.51 10.87
N THR A 555 -23.41 7.28 10.61
CA THR A 555 -23.00 6.81 9.28
C THR A 555 -24.11 7.13 8.27
N PRO A 556 -23.83 7.81 7.14
CA PRO A 556 -22.55 7.97 6.45
C PRO A 556 -21.73 9.23 6.79
N ALA A 557 -22.09 9.98 7.83
CA ALA A 557 -21.17 10.98 8.37
C ALA A 557 -20.00 10.28 9.07
N GLY A 558 -18.81 10.86 8.99
CA GLY A 558 -17.63 10.29 9.60
C GLY A 558 -16.39 11.12 9.31
N PRO A 559 -15.23 10.70 9.85
CA PRO A 559 -13.97 11.36 9.59
C PRO A 559 -13.46 11.00 8.18
N PHE A 560 -12.58 11.86 7.66
CA PHE A 560 -11.96 11.67 6.36
C PHE A 560 -10.59 12.34 6.31
N LEU A 561 -9.86 12.03 5.25
CA LEU A 561 -8.61 12.70 4.89
C LEU A 561 -8.87 13.61 3.68
N ALA A 562 -8.28 14.79 3.67
CA ALA A 562 -8.36 15.73 2.55
C ALA A 562 -7.02 16.46 2.38
N PHE A 563 -6.85 17.19 1.28
CA PHE A 563 -5.61 17.92 1.04
C PHE A 563 -5.49 19.12 1.98
N SER A 564 -4.28 19.37 2.50
CA SER A 564 -3.98 20.54 3.33
C SER A 564 -3.77 21.82 2.51
N GLU A 565 -3.39 21.68 1.24
CA GLU A 565 -2.90 22.79 0.41
C GLU A 565 -3.60 22.89 -0.95
N PRO A 566 -3.72 24.11 -1.53
CA PRO A 566 -4.28 24.31 -2.86
C PRO A 566 -3.39 23.69 -3.93
N ALA A 567 -4.02 23.14 -4.97
CA ALA A 567 -3.36 22.72 -6.20
C ALA A 567 -4.38 22.63 -7.34
N ALA A 568 -3.89 22.43 -8.57
CA ALA A 568 -4.75 22.15 -9.71
C ALA A 568 -5.66 20.94 -9.42
N GLY A 569 -6.95 21.04 -9.76
CA GLY A 569 -7.94 20.00 -9.48
C GLY A 569 -8.40 19.93 -8.02
N ARG A 570 -8.04 20.89 -7.17
CA ARG A 570 -8.50 20.99 -5.78
C ARG A 570 -9.34 22.25 -5.58
N LYS A 571 -10.36 22.17 -4.71
CA LYS A 571 -11.24 23.28 -4.35
C LYS A 571 -11.21 23.52 -2.84
N PRO A 572 -11.17 24.78 -2.38
CA PRO A 572 -11.24 25.06 -0.96
C PRO A 572 -12.62 24.67 -0.43
N LEU A 573 -12.65 23.95 0.69
CA LEU A 573 -13.85 23.71 1.47
C LEU A 573 -13.84 24.63 2.68
N HIS A 574 -14.83 25.51 2.77
CA HIS A 574 -14.94 26.49 3.83
C HIS A 574 -15.78 25.95 4.98
N ARG A 575 -15.34 26.23 6.22
CA ARG A 575 -16.16 26.09 7.42
C ARG A 575 -16.97 27.37 7.61
N CYS A 576 -18.29 27.24 7.57
CA CYS A 576 -19.22 28.35 7.53
C CYS A 576 -20.18 28.30 8.72
N LEU A 577 -20.70 29.47 9.11
CA LEU A 577 -21.69 29.63 10.18
C LEU A 577 -22.93 30.36 9.66
N ALA A 578 -24.08 29.68 9.74
CA ALA A 578 -25.40 30.29 9.59
C ALA A 578 -25.97 30.54 11.00
N GLY A 579 -25.82 31.77 11.49
CA GLY A 579 -26.02 32.06 12.92
C GLY A 579 -24.96 31.35 13.76
N SER A 580 -25.36 30.35 14.55
CA SER A 580 -24.46 29.51 15.36
C SER A 580 -24.28 28.08 14.83
N ALA A 581 -24.96 27.70 13.75
CA ALA A 581 -24.92 26.35 13.19
C ALA A 581 -23.86 26.26 12.09
N HIS A 582 -23.08 25.18 12.08
CA HIS A 582 -22.06 24.97 11.07
C HIS A 582 -22.65 24.39 9.78
N PHE A 583 -22.09 24.82 8.65
CA PHE A 583 -22.25 24.17 7.36
C PHE A 583 -20.97 24.33 6.54
N TYR A 584 -20.91 23.66 5.38
CA TYR A 584 -19.70 23.61 4.56
C TYR A 584 -20.01 24.05 3.14
N SER A 585 -19.17 24.92 2.58
CA SER A 585 -19.40 25.48 1.25
C SER A 585 -18.12 25.56 0.44
N LEU A 586 -18.26 25.55 -0.88
CA LEU A 586 -17.20 25.89 -1.83
C LEU A 586 -17.17 27.39 -2.16
N ASP A 587 -18.18 28.13 -1.70
CA ASP A 587 -18.24 29.58 -1.84
C ASP A 587 -17.38 30.23 -0.75
N PRO A 588 -16.36 31.04 -1.10
CA PRO A 588 -15.53 31.74 -0.12
C PRO A 588 -16.29 32.80 0.69
N SER A 589 -17.50 33.19 0.26
CA SER A 589 -18.43 34.04 1.01
C SER A 589 -19.45 33.24 1.83
N CYS A 590 -19.32 31.91 1.88
CA CYS A 590 -20.23 31.01 2.58
C CYS A 590 -21.70 31.28 2.23
N GLU A 591 -22.03 31.47 0.94
CA GLU A 591 -23.41 31.72 0.49
C GLU A 591 -24.04 32.96 1.19
N GLY A 592 -23.21 33.98 1.45
CA GLY A 592 -23.60 35.20 2.16
C GLY A 592 -23.64 35.07 3.69
N GLN A 593 -23.18 33.95 4.25
CA GLN A 593 -23.08 33.71 5.70
C GLN A 593 -21.67 34.01 6.23
N LYS A 594 -21.43 33.76 7.52
CA LYS A 594 -20.12 33.98 8.12
C LYS A 594 -19.16 32.86 7.70
N THR A 595 -18.02 33.25 7.13
CA THR A 595 -16.88 32.34 6.91
C THR A 595 -16.02 32.31 8.17
N GLU A 596 -15.67 31.12 8.65
CA GLU A 596 -14.71 30.96 9.74
C GLU A 596 -13.29 30.75 9.22
N SER A 597 -13.13 29.80 8.31
CA SER A 597 -11.83 29.43 7.73
C SER A 597 -11.98 28.61 6.45
N VAL A 598 -10.90 28.52 5.67
CA VAL A 598 -10.69 27.39 4.78
C VAL A 598 -10.34 26.19 5.65
N LEU A 599 -11.14 25.14 5.59
CA LEU A 599 -10.96 23.94 6.41
C LEU A 599 -9.89 23.01 5.81
N VAL A 600 -10.07 22.67 4.53
CA VAL A 600 -9.23 21.75 3.73
C VAL A 600 -9.48 22.01 2.25
N TYR A 601 -8.75 21.30 1.38
CA TYR A 601 -8.99 21.27 -0.06
C TYR A 601 -9.48 19.88 -0.50
N VAL A 602 -10.60 19.85 -1.21
CA VAL A 602 -11.23 18.62 -1.74
C VAL A 602 -10.92 18.47 -3.23
N ALA A 603 -10.79 17.23 -3.71
CA ALA A 603 -10.57 17.00 -5.14
C ALA A 603 -11.84 17.29 -5.94
N ASP A 604 -11.67 17.82 -7.16
CA ASP A 604 -12.77 18.08 -8.09
C ASP A 604 -13.27 16.81 -8.80
N LYS A 605 -12.41 15.77 -8.87
CA LYS A 605 -12.67 14.48 -9.51
C LYS A 605 -12.27 13.33 -8.58
N PRO A 606 -12.92 12.16 -8.69
CA PRO A 606 -12.54 10.99 -7.93
C PRO A 606 -11.25 10.34 -8.45
N SER A 607 -10.56 9.65 -7.55
CA SER A 607 -9.45 8.74 -7.83
C SER A 607 -9.33 7.75 -6.67
N SER A 608 -8.39 6.81 -6.69
CA SER A 608 -8.11 6.03 -5.46
C SER A 608 -7.52 6.86 -4.32
N GLU A 609 -6.96 8.04 -4.59
CA GLU A 609 -6.50 8.96 -3.55
C GLU A 609 -7.66 9.50 -2.74
N THR A 610 -8.69 9.98 -3.44
CA THR A 610 -9.90 10.54 -2.86
C THR A 610 -11.13 9.89 -3.49
N PRO A 611 -11.46 8.63 -3.12
CA PRO A 611 -12.50 7.86 -3.82
C PRO A 611 -13.92 8.21 -3.34
N ARG A 612 -14.07 8.86 -2.18
CA ARG A 612 -15.37 9.07 -1.54
C ARG A 612 -15.93 10.45 -1.89
N ARG A 613 -17.14 10.48 -2.45
CA ARG A 613 -17.87 11.72 -2.71
C ARG A 613 -18.27 12.36 -1.37
N ALA A 614 -17.88 13.62 -1.15
CA ALA A 614 -18.32 14.41 0.00
C ALA A 614 -19.59 15.18 -0.38
N LYS A 615 -20.73 14.81 0.20
CA LYS A 615 -22.04 15.38 -0.09
C LYS A 615 -22.57 16.17 1.09
N ARG A 616 -22.96 17.43 0.87
CA ARG A 616 -23.61 18.24 1.91
C ARG A 616 -25.06 17.80 2.06
N CYS A 617 -25.43 17.41 3.26
CA CYS A 617 -26.78 17.01 3.62
C CYS A 617 -27.34 17.97 4.65
N TYR A 618 -28.56 18.44 4.41
CA TYR A 618 -29.32 19.27 5.36
C TYR A 618 -30.47 18.48 5.95
N ARG A 619 -30.65 18.49 7.27
CA ARG A 619 -31.77 17.83 7.95
C ARG A 619 -32.79 18.87 8.40
N PRO A 620 -33.91 19.07 7.68
CA PRO A 620 -34.89 20.12 8.00
C PRO A 620 -35.49 19.98 9.41
N ALA A 621 -35.63 18.75 9.90
CA ALA A 621 -36.21 18.47 11.21
C ALA A 621 -35.38 19.05 12.38
N THR A 622 -34.07 19.24 12.18
CA THR A 622 -33.15 19.71 13.24
C THR A 622 -32.36 20.95 12.86
N GLY A 623 -32.41 21.39 11.60
CA GLY A 623 -31.58 22.48 11.08
C GLY A 623 -30.11 22.11 10.87
N GLU A 624 -29.77 20.83 10.99
CA GLU A 624 -28.39 20.34 10.96
C GLU A 624 -27.85 20.24 9.52
N HIS A 625 -26.64 20.72 9.29
CA HIS A 625 -25.85 20.33 8.11
C HIS A 625 -24.77 19.33 8.50
N PHE A 626 -24.53 18.33 7.66
CA PHE A 626 -23.43 17.38 7.80
C PHE A 626 -22.92 16.93 6.43
N VAL A 627 -21.78 16.24 6.41
CA VAL A 627 -21.19 15.70 5.19
C VAL A 627 -21.36 14.18 5.18
N ALA A 628 -22.09 13.66 4.21
CA ALA A 628 -22.16 12.23 3.91
C ALA A 628 -21.00 11.82 2.99
N LEU A 629 -20.31 10.73 3.33
CA LEU A 629 -19.13 10.25 2.60
C LEU A 629 -19.48 9.02 1.76
N GLY A 630 -19.34 9.11 0.44
CA GLY A 630 -19.55 8.01 -0.52
C GLY A 630 -21.03 7.68 -0.78
N PHE A 631 -21.87 7.73 0.25
CA PHE A 631 -23.29 7.40 0.19
C PHE A 631 -24.19 8.60 -0.15
N ALA A 632 -25.45 8.32 -0.46
CA ALA A 632 -26.50 9.34 -0.55
C ALA A 632 -26.82 9.93 0.84
N CYS A 633 -27.46 11.11 0.86
CA CYS A 633 -27.98 11.67 2.11
C CYS A 633 -29.01 10.70 2.73
N PRO A 634 -28.90 10.41 4.04
CA PRO A 634 -29.88 9.60 4.75
C PRO A 634 -31.31 10.11 4.59
N SER A 635 -32.27 9.18 4.67
CA SER A 635 -33.70 9.50 4.67
C SER A 635 -34.03 10.62 5.68
N GLY A 636 -34.91 11.54 5.28
CA GLY A 636 -35.25 12.73 6.06
C GLY A 636 -34.23 13.88 5.97
N SER A 637 -33.22 13.77 5.12
CA SER A 637 -32.26 14.84 4.82
C SER A 637 -32.34 15.22 3.33
N ASN A 638 -32.14 16.49 3.02
CA ASN A 638 -32.03 17.03 1.68
C ASN A 638 -30.58 16.93 1.19
N ASP A 639 -30.41 16.57 -0.08
CA ASP A 639 -29.13 16.67 -0.79
C ASP A 639 -28.94 18.10 -1.29
N GLU A 640 -27.93 18.79 -0.77
CA GLU A 640 -27.60 20.17 -1.14
C GLU A 640 -26.40 20.27 -2.09
N GLY A 641 -25.89 19.13 -2.56
CA GLY A 641 -24.86 19.07 -3.57
C GLY A 641 -23.55 18.41 -3.13
N THR A 642 -22.70 18.16 -4.12
CA THR A 642 -21.38 17.57 -3.92
C THR A 642 -20.35 18.67 -3.69
N LEU A 643 -19.64 18.56 -2.56
CA LEU A 643 -18.55 19.45 -2.19
C LEU A 643 -17.25 19.05 -2.91
N GLY A 644 -17.06 17.78 -3.20
CA GLY A 644 -15.91 17.26 -3.92
C GLY A 644 -15.65 15.81 -3.55
N TRP A 645 -14.39 15.40 -3.64
CA TRP A 645 -13.96 14.06 -3.31
C TRP A 645 -12.88 14.06 -2.23
N VAL A 646 -12.99 13.12 -1.30
CA VAL A 646 -12.14 12.97 -0.13
C VAL A 646 -11.74 11.51 0.07
N ARG A 647 -10.78 11.30 0.97
CA ARG A 647 -10.25 9.98 1.29
C ARG A 647 -10.94 9.37 2.49
#